data_AF-A0A2S4WN64-F1
#
_entry.id   AF-A0A2S4WN64-F1
#
_cell.length_a   1.000
_cell.length_b   1.000
_cell.length_c   1.000
_cell.angle_alpha   90.00
_cell.angle_beta   90.00
_cell.angle_gamma   90.00
#
_symmetry.space_group_name_H-M   'P 1'
#
loop_
_entity.id
_entity.type
_entity.pdbx_description
1 polymer ?
#
loop_
_entity_poly.entity_id
_entity_poly.type
_entity_poly.pdbx_seq_one_letter_code
_entity_poly.pdbx_strand_id
1 'polypeptide(L)'
;MSGQYPPIVTHLQLLRIEASGMLKLALVQVPFLIGSALSLHLHGNSGLPSHSVLSSRTTPDPHVVQANVAYSFESTATLVYDVLNRVANHSWEWGAQAEVIFERQYPEYSVYTNTRKLPLSPQDGPLQTPHELIDFLGPILAKRVPGTLPIVDGDGASGDPASLGVAVLVAAATGSKDKSAYFQKLADDQLEWLLHHVPISPDGAISQRNSELQYWSDYMYMAPPSLAYYGAVTSNATLLRIAYNQAKQYRTILQDGKLKVWGHILQGSWQDKDFWSTGNGWAAAGMMRLYATFLNLRDPRLRQLTAPWREDLAKWVIEIVKGAYAYQYKDSYLLPNYLANTNASHNWSADGRNQCCQGGNLHEIHKPPNRCSGPSCGPPRLECSQTKPEKGFGKPSRSFYLRLGKQAGGMLKLALVQGLILIGSVSSSPLLPGNSVISSRSVLSQRSTPAPPSVHTDIAFSFEKTATLVYQVLDRVANHSWEWGAQAEVIFERRYPEYSVFSNTRKLPLSPVDGPLQPPLDVIKFLESILAKRTRGTLPIVDGDGASGDPASLGVSVLVAAATGTGNKKKSAYFQKLADNQLDWLLHHVPTHRGAISHRNKLMQYWSDFLYMAPPFLAYYGAATSNATLLEIAYNQAKQYRTILQDGKIKVWEHIVQGNFEDRSFWTTGNGWAAAGMMRMYATFQNLRDPKLRKLTEPWREDMAKWVIEIVKGSYAYQYKDSHLLPNYLANTNVSHKYAECSGTAIIAAAAYRLVSLRPGSEKSLPMEAINAARVAIFTKYANKKTGAVAPVVDPLNWNSAKPFNGAKPQVGFIITLHHTLS
;
A
#
# COMPACT_ATOMS: atom_id res chain seq x y z
N MET A 1 -33.16 37.59 -27.47
CA MET A 1 -33.15 36.17 -27.93
C MET A 1 -31.70 35.71 -28.04
N SER A 2 -31.45 34.39 -27.99
CA SER A 2 -30.28 33.62 -28.52
C SER A 2 -28.95 34.35 -28.81
N GLY A 3 -27.77 33.88 -28.37
CA GLY A 3 -27.43 32.66 -27.60
C GLY A 3 -26.02 32.12 -27.99
N GLN A 4 -25.59 31.01 -27.35
CA GLN A 4 -24.37 30.20 -27.67
C GLN A 4 -22.99 30.89 -27.45
N TYR A 5 -21.94 30.26 -26.89
CA TYR A 5 -21.72 28.98 -26.17
C TYR A 5 -20.66 29.18 -25.07
N PRO A 6 -20.73 28.50 -23.90
CA PRO A 6 -19.61 28.39 -22.95
C PRO A 6 -18.62 27.25 -23.34
N PRO A 7 -17.37 27.26 -22.84
CA PRO A 7 -16.34 26.29 -23.22
C PRO A 7 -16.55 24.89 -22.64
N ILE A 8 -16.09 23.86 -23.39
CA ILE A 8 -16.21 22.45 -23.02
C ILE A 8 -15.20 22.08 -21.92
N VAL A 9 -15.68 21.91 -20.69
CA VAL A 9 -14.92 21.26 -19.61
C VAL A 9 -14.99 19.74 -19.82
N THR A 10 -13.84 19.11 -20.14
CA THR A 10 -13.79 17.69 -20.47
C THR A 10 -13.88 16.78 -19.25
N HIS A 11 -14.67 15.69 -19.34
CA HIS A 11 -15.01 14.73 -18.27
C HIS A 11 -13.87 14.16 -17.40
N LEU A 12 -12.60 14.28 -17.82
CA LEU A 12 -11.43 13.72 -17.11
C LEU A 12 -11.15 14.33 -15.73
N GLN A 13 -11.69 15.52 -15.41
CA GLN A 13 -11.52 16.10 -14.06
C GLN A 13 -12.48 15.52 -13.02
N LEU A 14 -13.72 15.16 -13.41
CA LEU A 14 -14.71 14.53 -12.52
C LEU A 14 -14.23 13.14 -12.07
N LEU A 15 -13.86 12.28 -13.02
CA LEU A 15 -13.38 10.91 -12.76
C LEU A 15 -12.16 10.85 -11.82
N ARG A 16 -11.29 11.88 -11.80
CA ARG A 16 -10.15 11.95 -10.88
C ARG A 16 -10.54 12.31 -9.45
N ILE A 17 -11.60 13.10 -9.27
CA ILE A 17 -12.16 13.40 -7.94
C ILE A 17 -12.87 12.15 -7.41
N GLU A 18 -13.76 11.57 -8.22
CA GLU A 18 -14.54 10.37 -7.89
C GLU A 18 -13.67 9.17 -7.49
N ALA A 19 -12.62 8.85 -8.27
CA ALA A 19 -11.73 7.72 -7.95
C ALA A 19 -10.98 7.90 -6.62
N SER A 20 -10.69 9.14 -6.20
CA SER A 20 -10.09 9.41 -4.88
C SER A 20 -11.11 9.30 -3.76
N GLY A 21 -12.35 9.75 -3.99
CA GLY A 21 -13.46 9.65 -3.04
C GLY A 21 -13.92 8.21 -2.79
N MET A 22 -14.08 7.40 -3.84
CA MET A 22 -14.50 6.00 -3.71
C MET A 22 -13.54 5.17 -2.85
N LEU A 23 -12.23 5.35 -3.03
CA LEU A 23 -11.21 4.66 -2.22
C LEU A 23 -11.28 5.10 -0.75
N LYS A 24 -11.42 6.41 -0.49
CA LYS A 24 -11.64 6.95 0.86
C LYS A 24 -12.88 6.38 1.53
N LEU A 25 -14.03 6.34 0.83
CA LEU A 25 -15.28 5.80 1.36
C LEU A 25 -15.13 4.36 1.84
N ALA A 26 -14.55 3.48 1.01
CA ALA A 26 -14.31 2.09 1.40
C ALA A 26 -13.39 1.98 2.64
N LEU A 27 -12.33 2.79 2.68
CA LEU A 27 -11.37 2.83 3.81
C LEU A 27 -11.96 3.41 5.11
N VAL A 28 -13.05 4.19 5.04
CA VAL A 28 -13.80 4.69 6.20
C VAL A 28 -14.91 3.72 6.65
N GLN A 29 -15.53 2.97 5.73
CA GLN A 29 -16.70 2.13 6.04
C GLN A 29 -16.38 0.68 6.43
N VAL A 30 -15.39 0.04 5.77
CA VAL A 30 -14.90 -1.29 6.16
C VAL A 30 -14.45 -1.36 7.64
N PRO A 31 -13.84 -0.32 8.26
CA PRO A 31 -13.64 -0.26 9.70
C PRO A 31 -14.85 -0.64 10.57
N PHE A 32 -16.04 -0.09 10.29
CA PHE A 32 -17.23 -0.30 11.13
C PHE A 32 -17.84 -1.69 11.01
N LEU A 33 -17.78 -2.27 9.81
CA LEU A 33 -18.13 -3.68 9.60
C LEU A 33 -17.25 -4.57 10.49
N ILE A 34 -15.99 -4.21 10.67
CA ILE A 34 -15.03 -4.99 11.44
C ILE A 34 -15.20 -4.81 12.96
N GLY A 35 -15.37 -3.58 13.45
CA GLY A 35 -15.74 -3.34 14.86
C GLY A 35 -17.03 -4.05 15.27
N SER A 36 -18.05 -4.00 14.40
CA SER A 36 -19.37 -4.61 14.64
C SER A 36 -19.31 -6.14 14.84
N ALA A 37 -18.62 -6.88 13.96
CA ALA A 37 -18.59 -8.35 14.10
C ALA A 37 -17.60 -8.85 15.16
N LEU A 38 -16.63 -8.03 15.59
CA LEU A 38 -15.84 -8.27 16.81
C LEU A 38 -16.73 -8.23 18.06
N SER A 39 -17.56 -7.20 18.18
CA SER A 39 -18.54 -7.09 19.27
C SER A 39 -19.54 -8.26 19.28
N LEU A 40 -19.93 -8.77 18.11
CA LEU A 40 -20.80 -9.94 17.98
C LEU A 40 -20.14 -11.23 18.51
N HIS A 41 -18.85 -11.44 18.26
CA HIS A 41 -18.10 -12.59 18.79
C HIS A 41 -18.01 -12.58 20.33
N LEU A 42 -17.91 -11.39 20.93
CA LEU A 42 -17.81 -11.21 22.39
C LEU A 42 -19.14 -11.42 23.14
N HIS A 43 -20.29 -11.30 22.45
CA HIS A 43 -21.62 -11.48 23.05
C HIS A 43 -22.25 -12.86 22.77
N GLY A 44 -21.58 -13.72 21.99
CA GLY A 44 -22.09 -15.00 21.51
C GLY A 44 -22.17 -16.14 22.54
N ASN A 45 -22.72 -15.90 23.74
CA ASN A 45 -22.85 -16.94 24.79
C ASN A 45 -24.26 -17.00 25.46
N SER A 46 -25.27 -16.39 24.84
CA SER A 46 -26.70 -16.58 25.19
C SER A 46 -27.41 -17.25 24.01
N GLY A 47 -27.73 -18.54 24.13
CA GLY A 47 -28.08 -19.38 22.98
C GLY A 47 -29.49 -19.19 22.41
N LEU A 48 -29.56 -19.03 21.08
CA LEU A 48 -30.69 -19.40 20.23
C LEU A 48 -30.12 -19.97 18.90
N PRO A 49 -30.69 -21.05 18.32
CA PRO A 49 -30.02 -21.78 17.25
C PRO A 49 -30.16 -21.11 15.88
N SER A 50 -29.04 -20.66 15.31
CA SER A 50 -28.97 -20.27 13.90
C SER A 50 -28.85 -21.51 13.01
N HIS A 51 -29.94 -21.85 12.31
CA HIS A 51 -29.92 -22.86 11.24
C HIS A 51 -29.10 -22.35 10.05
N SER A 52 -27.78 -22.53 10.10
CA SER A 52 -26.89 -22.27 8.96
C SER A 52 -27.03 -23.38 7.91
N VAL A 53 -27.07 -23.00 6.63
CA VAL A 53 -27.14 -23.95 5.50
C VAL A 53 -25.73 -24.43 5.14
N LEU A 54 -25.02 -24.99 6.12
CA LEU A 54 -23.68 -25.58 6.00
C LEU A 54 -23.62 -26.89 6.80
N SER A 55 -24.40 -27.89 6.38
CA SER A 55 -24.38 -29.24 6.95
C SER A 55 -23.71 -30.25 6.00
N SER A 56 -22.84 -31.09 6.57
CA SER A 56 -21.91 -32.03 5.90
C SER A 56 -20.84 -31.32 5.02
N ARG A 57 -19.54 -31.58 5.19
CA ARG A 57 -18.89 -32.82 5.64
C ARG A 57 -17.70 -32.56 6.59
N THR A 58 -17.49 -33.50 7.52
CA THR A 58 -16.23 -33.76 8.27
C THR A 58 -15.49 -32.54 8.82
N THR A 59 -15.87 -32.12 10.02
CA THR A 59 -15.26 -31.04 10.80
C THR A 59 -13.96 -31.47 11.52
N PRO A 60 -12.86 -30.69 11.42
CA PRO A 60 -11.88 -30.55 12.49
C PRO A 60 -12.52 -29.88 13.73
N ASP A 61 -11.78 -29.78 14.83
CA ASP A 61 -12.25 -29.17 16.09
C ASP A 61 -12.87 -27.77 15.87
N PRO A 62 -14.16 -27.56 16.21
CA PRO A 62 -14.84 -26.28 15.97
C PRO A 62 -14.23 -25.11 16.75
N HIS A 63 -13.61 -25.35 17.91
CA HIS A 63 -12.98 -24.28 18.69
C HIS A 63 -11.75 -23.69 17.99
N VAL A 64 -11.00 -24.52 17.24
CA VAL A 64 -9.85 -24.06 16.45
C VAL A 64 -10.32 -23.25 15.23
N VAL A 65 -11.42 -23.66 14.59
CA VAL A 65 -11.96 -22.95 13.41
C VAL A 65 -12.49 -21.56 13.76
N GLN A 66 -13.24 -21.41 14.86
CA GLN A 66 -13.70 -20.08 15.29
C GLN A 66 -12.53 -19.15 15.66
N ALA A 67 -11.53 -19.66 16.39
CA ALA A 67 -10.36 -18.87 16.81
C ALA A 67 -9.59 -18.32 15.60
N ASN A 68 -9.31 -19.15 14.59
CA ASN A 68 -8.55 -18.73 13.41
C ASN A 68 -9.34 -17.73 12.52
N VAL A 69 -10.66 -17.90 12.40
CA VAL A 69 -11.50 -16.94 11.67
C VAL A 69 -11.49 -15.57 12.38
N ALA A 70 -11.70 -15.53 13.70
CA ALA A 70 -11.63 -14.29 14.48
C ALA A 70 -10.24 -13.64 14.41
N TYR A 71 -9.16 -14.43 14.48
CA TYR A 71 -7.79 -13.93 14.39
C TYR A 71 -7.48 -13.30 13.01
N SER A 72 -7.93 -13.91 11.92
CA SER A 72 -7.80 -13.37 10.56
C SER A 72 -8.58 -12.06 10.33
N PHE A 73 -9.61 -11.84 11.15
CA PHE A 73 -10.48 -10.67 11.11
C PHE A 73 -9.87 -9.47 11.85
N GLU A 74 -9.37 -9.63 13.09
CA GLU A 74 -8.58 -8.61 13.81
C GLU A 74 -7.33 -8.18 13.03
N SER A 75 -6.71 -9.16 12.36
CA SER A 75 -5.64 -9.02 11.38
C SER A 75 -5.98 -7.99 10.29
N THR A 76 -7.15 -8.15 9.69
CA THR A 76 -7.64 -7.28 8.61
C THR A 76 -8.11 -5.93 9.15
N ALA A 77 -8.74 -5.92 10.34
CA ALA A 77 -9.12 -4.74 11.10
C ALA A 77 -7.95 -3.75 11.19
N THR A 78 -6.83 -4.23 11.72
CA THR A 78 -5.65 -3.41 11.97
C THR A 78 -5.14 -2.72 10.72
N LEU A 79 -5.06 -3.43 9.58
CA LEU A 79 -4.57 -2.82 8.33
C LEU A 79 -5.53 -1.76 7.80
N VAL A 80 -6.84 -2.02 7.87
CA VAL A 80 -7.89 -1.09 7.48
C VAL A 80 -7.86 0.18 8.35
N TYR A 81 -7.78 0.03 9.66
CA TYR A 81 -7.64 1.14 10.61
C TYR A 81 -6.33 1.94 10.40
N ASP A 82 -5.21 1.24 10.18
CA ASP A 82 -3.89 1.85 9.99
C ASP A 82 -3.75 2.56 8.63
N VAL A 83 -4.63 2.29 7.67
CA VAL A 83 -4.78 3.07 6.42
C VAL A 83 -5.73 4.25 6.62
N LEU A 84 -6.86 4.08 7.31
CA LEU A 84 -7.75 5.19 7.69
C LEU A 84 -6.97 6.31 8.39
N ASN A 85 -6.10 5.92 9.33
CA ASN A 85 -5.15 6.78 10.05
C ASN A 85 -4.21 7.63 9.16
N ARG A 86 -4.13 7.36 7.85
CA ARG A 86 -3.26 8.07 6.88
C ARG A 86 -4.02 8.85 5.81
N VAL A 87 -5.30 8.56 5.59
CA VAL A 87 -6.09 9.12 4.47
C VAL A 87 -7.18 10.10 4.89
N ALA A 88 -7.59 10.10 6.18
CA ALA A 88 -8.60 11.01 6.69
C ALA A 88 -8.10 12.46 6.72
N ASN A 89 -8.75 13.34 5.96
CA ASN A 89 -8.44 14.76 5.87
C ASN A 89 -9.67 15.70 5.84
N HIS A 90 -10.90 15.16 5.88
CA HIS A 90 -12.15 15.92 6.05
C HIS A 90 -12.81 15.57 7.40
N SER A 91 -13.76 16.40 7.84
CA SER A 91 -14.35 16.31 9.17
C SER A 91 -15.12 15.02 9.45
N TRP A 92 -15.96 14.55 8.52
CA TRP A 92 -16.66 13.26 8.64
C TRP A 92 -15.69 12.07 8.67
N GLU A 93 -14.57 12.14 7.93
CA GLU A 93 -13.54 11.10 7.94
C GLU A 93 -12.84 11.02 9.31
N TRP A 94 -12.58 12.17 9.93
CA TRP A 94 -11.98 12.25 11.28
C TRP A 94 -12.94 11.79 12.37
N GLY A 95 -14.22 12.14 12.31
CA GLY A 95 -15.22 11.62 13.24
C GLY A 95 -15.33 10.10 13.15
N ALA A 96 -15.43 9.57 11.94
CA ALA A 96 -15.44 8.12 11.72
C ALA A 96 -14.17 7.43 12.27
N GLN A 97 -12.99 8.05 12.10
CA GLN A 97 -11.74 7.56 12.68
C GLN A 97 -11.72 7.60 14.22
N ALA A 98 -12.34 8.61 14.85
CA ALA A 98 -12.46 8.67 16.31
C ALA A 98 -13.29 7.50 16.88
N GLU A 99 -14.36 7.12 16.17
CA GLU A 99 -15.21 5.99 16.56
C GLU A 99 -14.50 4.64 16.38
N VAL A 100 -13.65 4.51 15.36
CA VAL A 100 -12.72 3.39 15.20
C VAL A 100 -11.72 3.31 16.36
N ILE A 101 -11.18 4.44 16.82
CA ILE A 101 -10.29 4.51 18.00
C ILE A 101 -11.05 4.03 19.26
N PHE A 102 -12.31 4.44 19.44
CA PHE A 102 -13.14 3.92 20.54
C PHE A 102 -13.39 2.42 20.43
N GLU A 103 -13.99 1.93 19.35
CA GLU A 103 -14.37 0.52 19.20
C GLU A 103 -13.17 -0.45 19.24
N ARG A 104 -11.97 0.01 18.85
CA ARG A 104 -10.74 -0.80 18.86
C ARG A 104 -9.92 -0.70 20.15
N GLN A 105 -9.71 0.51 20.69
CA GLN A 105 -8.68 0.78 21.70
C GLN A 105 -9.26 1.16 23.07
N TYR A 106 -10.45 1.75 23.08
CA TYR A 106 -11.15 2.17 24.30
C TYR A 106 -12.65 1.76 24.26
N PRO A 107 -12.95 0.46 24.10
CA PRO A 107 -14.32 -0.02 23.89
C PRO A 107 -15.25 0.28 25.07
N GLU A 108 -14.71 0.56 26.26
CA GLU A 108 -15.48 1.03 27.41
C GLU A 108 -16.05 2.45 27.24
N TYR A 109 -15.49 3.26 26.34
CA TYR A 109 -15.95 4.62 26.03
C TYR A 109 -16.77 4.73 24.73
N SER A 110 -16.73 3.71 23.85
CA SER A 110 -17.62 3.59 22.69
C SER A 110 -19.10 3.64 23.13
N VAL A 111 -19.97 4.19 22.28
CA VAL A 111 -21.43 4.14 22.51
C VAL A 111 -21.97 2.71 22.65
N TYR A 112 -21.27 1.73 22.09
CA TYR A 112 -21.58 0.29 22.16
C TYR A 112 -21.04 -0.42 23.41
N THR A 113 -20.43 0.31 24.35
CA THR A 113 -19.95 -0.23 25.63
C THR A 113 -21.03 -1.03 26.37
N ASN A 114 -20.63 -2.15 26.99
CA ASN A 114 -21.46 -2.87 27.96
C ASN A 114 -20.97 -2.67 29.41
N THR A 115 -19.81 -2.04 29.61
CA THR A 115 -19.14 -1.85 30.91
C THR A 115 -19.44 -0.52 31.59
N ARG A 116 -19.79 0.53 30.83
CA ARG A 116 -20.06 1.88 31.37
C ARG A 116 -21.45 2.40 31.02
N LYS A 117 -21.88 3.44 31.76
CA LYS A 117 -23.12 4.20 31.52
C LYS A 117 -22.86 5.70 31.46
N LEU A 118 -23.74 6.44 30.81
CA LEU A 118 -23.65 7.88 30.55
C LEU A 118 -24.52 8.68 31.55
N PRO A 119 -24.01 9.76 32.19
CA PRO A 119 -22.64 10.27 32.12
C PRO A 119 -21.60 9.28 32.65
N LEU A 120 -20.42 9.29 32.02
CA LEU A 120 -19.24 8.53 32.43
C LEU A 120 -18.90 8.87 33.89
N SER A 121 -18.60 7.85 34.69
CA SER A 121 -18.39 8.01 36.14
C SER A 121 -17.31 7.06 36.64
N PRO A 122 -16.48 7.46 37.62
CA PRO A 122 -15.58 6.56 38.35
C PRO A 122 -16.31 5.39 39.06
N GLN A 123 -17.64 5.48 39.23
CA GLN A 123 -18.48 4.36 39.68
C GLN A 123 -18.35 3.12 38.79
N ASP A 124 -18.09 3.30 37.50
CA ASP A 124 -17.96 2.22 36.51
C ASP A 124 -16.48 1.81 36.35
N GLY A 125 -15.66 2.03 37.38
CA GLY A 125 -14.20 1.88 37.35
C GLY A 125 -13.46 3.14 36.87
N PRO A 126 -12.13 3.21 37.06
CA PRO A 126 -11.34 4.43 36.85
C PRO A 126 -11.53 5.06 35.47
N LEU A 127 -11.69 6.39 35.42
CA LEU A 127 -11.70 7.16 34.17
C LEU A 127 -10.24 7.40 33.74
N GLN A 128 -9.75 6.61 32.80
CA GLN A 128 -8.43 6.77 32.20
C GLN A 128 -8.53 7.71 31.00
N THR A 129 -7.59 8.65 30.87
CA THR A 129 -7.53 9.51 29.68
C THR A 129 -7.18 8.65 28.44
N PRO A 130 -7.98 8.67 27.36
CA PRO A 130 -7.71 7.91 26.14
C PRO A 130 -6.63 8.64 25.33
N HIS A 131 -5.36 8.43 25.69
CA HIS A 131 -4.23 9.21 25.18
C HIS A 131 -4.15 9.21 23.65
N GLU A 132 -4.37 8.07 22.99
CA GLU A 132 -4.32 7.98 21.52
C GLU A 132 -5.45 8.78 20.84
N LEU A 133 -6.62 8.92 21.48
CA LEU A 133 -7.70 9.81 21.02
C LEU A 133 -7.32 11.29 21.19
N ILE A 134 -6.71 11.66 22.31
CA ILE A 134 -6.27 13.05 22.57
C ILE A 134 -5.16 13.46 21.58
N ASP A 135 -4.20 12.57 21.33
CA ASP A 135 -3.10 12.79 20.40
C ASP A 135 -3.58 12.79 18.93
N PHE A 136 -4.65 12.06 18.62
CA PHE A 136 -5.36 12.15 17.34
C PHE A 136 -6.08 13.49 17.16
N LEU A 137 -6.84 13.94 18.17
CA LEU A 137 -7.61 15.19 18.13
C LEU A 137 -6.71 16.44 18.04
N GLY A 138 -5.53 16.42 18.69
CA GLY A 138 -4.64 17.58 18.76
C GLY A 138 -4.28 18.21 17.39
N PRO A 139 -3.68 17.45 16.45
CA PRO A 139 -3.34 17.94 15.10
C PRO A 139 -4.55 18.31 14.22
N ILE A 140 -5.76 17.87 14.58
CA ILE A 140 -7.00 18.24 13.89
C ILE A 140 -7.49 19.58 14.41
N LEU A 141 -7.63 19.72 15.72
CA LEU A 141 -8.09 20.95 16.38
C LEU A 141 -7.09 22.11 16.22
N ALA A 142 -5.80 21.80 16.04
CA ALA A 142 -4.77 22.79 15.67
C ALA A 142 -4.99 23.43 14.28
N LYS A 143 -5.87 22.87 13.43
CA LYS A 143 -6.29 23.47 12.14
C LYS A 143 -7.57 24.31 12.26
N ARG A 144 -8.27 24.27 13.40
CA ARG A 144 -9.54 24.96 13.61
C ARG A 144 -9.32 26.48 13.53
N VAL A 145 -10.15 27.16 12.75
CA VAL A 145 -10.14 28.63 12.69
C VAL A 145 -10.55 29.19 14.07
N PRO A 146 -9.77 30.12 14.66
CA PRO A 146 -10.15 30.76 15.92
C PRO A 146 -11.47 31.52 15.79
N GLY A 147 -12.34 31.41 16.80
CA GLY A 147 -13.60 32.16 16.86
C GLY A 147 -14.77 31.57 16.06
N THR A 148 -14.59 30.49 15.30
CA THR A 148 -15.74 29.73 14.74
C THR A 148 -16.46 28.93 15.83
N LEU A 149 -17.67 28.44 15.52
CA LEU A 149 -18.45 27.55 16.38
C LEU A 149 -18.24 26.05 16.10
N PRO A 150 -18.26 25.54 14.86
CA PRO A 150 -18.02 24.11 14.58
C PRO A 150 -16.68 23.58 15.15
N ILE A 151 -16.61 22.28 15.48
CA ILE A 151 -15.37 21.63 16.00
C ILE A 151 -14.22 21.79 15.00
N VAL A 152 -14.54 21.68 13.71
CA VAL A 152 -13.65 21.74 12.54
C VAL A 152 -14.41 22.31 11.35
N ASP A 153 -13.74 22.58 10.23
CA ASP A 153 -14.43 22.93 8.97
C ASP A 153 -15.31 21.77 8.47
N GLY A 154 -16.41 22.10 7.82
CA GLY A 154 -17.42 21.18 7.29
C GLY A 154 -17.53 21.18 5.77
N ASP A 155 -16.72 21.96 5.03
CA ASP A 155 -16.82 22.07 3.56
C ASP A 155 -18.26 22.47 3.08
N GLY A 156 -18.98 23.22 3.92
CA GLY A 156 -20.37 23.63 3.73
C GLY A 156 -21.43 22.65 4.27
N ALA A 157 -21.03 21.47 4.76
CA ALA A 157 -21.88 20.61 5.55
C ALA A 157 -21.96 21.09 7.01
N SER A 158 -23.14 20.99 7.60
CA SER A 158 -23.41 21.31 9.02
C SER A 158 -23.28 20.11 9.94
N GLY A 159 -23.55 18.89 9.45
CA GLY A 159 -23.43 17.66 10.23
C GLY A 159 -22.00 17.17 10.40
N ASP A 160 -21.17 17.27 9.36
CA ASP A 160 -19.84 16.63 9.32
C ASP A 160 -18.90 17.02 10.47
N PRO A 161 -18.80 18.29 10.91
CA PRO A 161 -18.01 18.65 12.09
C PRO A 161 -18.51 18.01 13.39
N ALA A 162 -19.82 17.75 13.50
CA ALA A 162 -20.43 17.14 14.68
C ALA A 162 -20.11 15.65 14.83
N SER A 163 -19.58 14.99 13.79
CA SER A 163 -19.10 13.60 13.86
C SER A 163 -18.01 13.39 14.92
N LEU A 164 -17.23 14.42 15.24
CA LEU A 164 -16.23 14.44 16.33
C LEU A 164 -16.84 14.71 17.72
N GLY A 165 -18.16 14.89 17.83
CA GLY A 165 -18.84 15.29 19.06
C GLY A 165 -18.67 14.33 20.24
N VAL A 166 -18.79 13.02 19.97
CA VAL A 166 -18.53 11.99 20.99
C VAL A 166 -17.07 12.01 21.43
N ALA A 167 -16.14 12.19 20.48
CA ALA A 167 -14.71 12.26 20.73
C ALA A 167 -14.34 13.40 21.69
N VAL A 168 -14.84 14.62 21.44
CA VAL A 168 -14.59 15.76 22.33
C VAL A 168 -15.31 15.62 23.67
N LEU A 169 -16.50 15.01 23.74
CA LEU A 169 -17.22 14.80 25.00
C LEU A 169 -16.55 13.75 25.91
N VAL A 170 -15.98 12.67 25.35
CA VAL A 170 -15.15 11.75 26.14
C VAL A 170 -13.85 12.43 26.57
N ALA A 171 -13.21 13.20 25.68
CA ALA A 171 -12.01 13.98 26.02
C ALA A 171 -12.27 15.02 27.13
N ALA A 172 -13.47 15.60 27.16
CA ALA A 172 -13.92 16.47 28.24
C ALA A 172 -14.07 15.70 29.57
N ALA A 173 -14.76 14.56 29.54
CA ALA A 173 -15.03 13.74 30.73
C ALA A 173 -13.81 13.01 31.31
N THR A 174 -12.72 12.87 30.55
CA THR A 174 -11.52 12.08 30.93
C THR A 174 -10.21 12.89 30.96
N GLY A 175 -10.27 14.20 30.68
CA GLY A 175 -9.12 15.10 30.66
C GLY A 175 -8.65 15.58 32.04
N SER A 176 -7.52 16.29 32.06
CA SER A 176 -7.18 17.19 33.16
C SER A 176 -8.06 18.45 33.11
N LYS A 177 -8.31 19.11 34.26
CA LYS A 177 -9.25 20.22 34.41
C LYS A 177 -9.28 21.23 33.25
N ASP A 178 -8.11 21.69 32.80
CA ASP A 178 -8.01 22.71 31.74
C ASP A 178 -8.29 22.13 30.35
N LYS A 179 -7.88 20.87 30.09
CA LYS A 179 -8.29 20.13 28.89
C LYS A 179 -9.79 19.85 28.89
N SER A 180 -10.36 19.48 30.04
CA SER A 180 -11.80 19.23 30.19
C SER A 180 -12.63 20.45 29.83
N ALA A 181 -12.26 21.63 30.33
CA ALA A 181 -12.93 22.89 29.98
C ALA A 181 -12.81 23.23 28.48
N TYR A 182 -11.63 23.02 27.88
CA TYR A 182 -11.40 23.24 26.45
C TYR A 182 -12.27 22.31 25.56
N PHE A 183 -12.25 21.00 25.84
CA PHE A 183 -13.03 20.03 25.07
C PHE A 183 -14.54 20.17 25.29
N GLN A 184 -14.98 20.54 26.50
CA GLN A 184 -16.39 20.86 26.75
C GLN A 184 -16.81 22.07 25.90
N LYS A 185 -16.04 23.17 25.90
CA LYS A 185 -16.37 24.35 25.09
C LYS A 185 -16.48 24.04 23.59
N LEU A 186 -15.66 23.13 23.06
CA LEU A 186 -15.77 22.68 21.66
C LEU A 186 -17.09 21.93 21.38
N ALA A 187 -17.60 21.17 22.35
CA ALA A 187 -18.92 20.53 22.25
C ALA A 187 -20.06 21.55 22.41
N ASP A 188 -19.92 22.51 23.33
CA ASP A 188 -20.88 23.60 23.57
C ASP A 188 -21.04 24.45 22.30
N ASP A 189 -19.93 24.90 21.70
CA ASP A 189 -19.91 25.69 20.47
C ASP A 189 -20.53 24.93 19.28
N GLN A 190 -20.30 23.60 19.20
CA GLN A 190 -20.86 22.75 18.16
C GLN A 190 -22.36 22.50 18.34
N LEU A 191 -22.85 22.48 19.59
CA LEU A 191 -24.27 22.38 19.91
C LEU A 191 -24.99 23.69 19.55
N GLU A 192 -24.41 24.83 19.94
CA GLU A 192 -24.89 26.18 19.57
C GLU A 192 -25.03 26.31 18.05
N TRP A 193 -23.99 25.91 17.31
CA TRP A 193 -24.01 25.87 15.84
C TRP A 193 -25.21 25.10 15.28
N LEU A 194 -25.38 23.84 15.70
CA LEU A 194 -26.43 22.96 15.18
C LEU A 194 -27.86 23.43 15.53
N LEU A 195 -28.06 24.03 16.70
CA LEU A 195 -29.39 24.41 17.17
C LEU A 195 -29.81 25.85 16.80
N HIS A 196 -28.85 26.75 16.57
CA HIS A 196 -29.13 28.19 16.44
C HIS A 196 -28.55 28.86 15.19
N HIS A 197 -27.66 28.19 14.43
CA HIS A 197 -27.03 28.78 13.23
C HIS A 197 -27.23 27.99 11.93
N VAL A 198 -27.67 26.74 12.00
CA VAL A 198 -27.96 25.89 10.83
C VAL A 198 -29.44 26.01 10.41
N PRO A 199 -29.79 25.96 9.12
CA PRO A 199 -31.17 25.92 8.67
C PRO A 199 -31.96 24.75 9.28
N ILE A 200 -33.12 25.05 9.86
CA ILE A 200 -34.01 24.08 10.53
C ILE A 200 -35.39 24.10 9.85
N SER A 201 -35.99 22.92 9.69
CA SER A 201 -37.33 22.74 9.11
C SER A 201 -38.46 23.21 10.05
N PRO A 202 -39.68 23.45 9.54
CA PRO A 202 -40.83 23.80 10.37
C PRO A 202 -41.19 22.75 11.44
N ASP A 203 -40.82 21.48 11.25
CA ASP A 203 -41.02 20.41 12.22
C ASP A 203 -39.80 20.19 13.16
N GLY A 204 -38.65 20.82 12.91
CA GLY A 204 -37.48 20.81 13.81
C GLY A 204 -36.31 19.91 13.37
N ALA A 205 -36.26 19.51 12.10
CA ALA A 205 -35.13 18.80 11.51
C ALA A 205 -34.03 19.78 11.07
N ILE A 206 -32.81 19.56 11.54
CA ILE A 206 -31.62 20.36 11.22
C ILE A 206 -31.07 19.90 9.86
N SER A 207 -30.71 20.85 8.99
CA SER A 207 -30.15 20.59 7.66
C SER A 207 -28.75 19.95 7.70
N GLN A 208 -28.40 19.18 6.66
CA GLN A 208 -27.02 18.77 6.38
C GLN A 208 -26.21 19.89 5.71
N ARG A 209 -26.85 20.91 5.13
CA ARG A 209 -26.17 22.09 4.56
C ARG A 209 -26.26 23.29 5.51
N ASN A 210 -25.16 24.01 5.68
CA ASN A 210 -25.15 25.23 6.48
C ASN A 210 -25.83 26.44 5.81
N SER A 211 -26.05 26.39 4.49
CA SER A 211 -26.54 27.52 3.68
C SER A 211 -28.00 27.41 3.25
N GLU A 212 -28.62 26.22 3.33
CA GLU A 212 -29.98 25.95 2.86
C GLU A 212 -30.57 24.71 3.56
N LEU A 213 -31.89 24.49 3.44
CA LEU A 213 -32.56 23.31 3.99
C LEU A 213 -32.49 22.13 3.01
N GLN A 214 -31.64 21.16 3.30
CA GLN A 214 -31.38 19.98 2.46
C GLN A 214 -31.08 18.76 3.35
N TYR A 215 -31.65 17.61 3.01
CA TYR A 215 -31.63 16.39 3.81
C TYR A 215 -30.82 15.32 3.10
N TRP A 216 -29.74 14.88 3.72
CA TRP A 216 -28.88 13.80 3.19
C TRP A 216 -28.97 12.58 4.11
N SER A 217 -28.86 11.37 3.55
CA SER A 217 -28.95 10.13 4.33
C SER A 217 -27.74 9.87 5.26
N ASP A 218 -26.59 10.45 4.94
CA ASP A 218 -25.32 10.30 5.69
C ASP A 218 -25.21 11.16 6.95
N TYR A 219 -25.83 12.36 6.97
CA TYR A 219 -26.01 13.23 8.14
C TYR A 219 -26.40 12.47 9.42
N MET A 220 -27.20 11.40 9.26
CA MET A 220 -27.69 10.55 10.34
C MET A 220 -26.59 9.89 11.17
N TYR A 221 -25.40 9.66 10.61
CA TYR A 221 -24.25 9.16 11.37
C TYR A 221 -23.55 10.26 12.18
N MET A 222 -23.63 11.52 11.72
CA MET A 222 -22.79 12.62 12.20
C MET A 222 -23.44 13.37 13.38
N ALA A 223 -24.47 14.18 13.12
CA ALA A 223 -25.01 15.09 14.14
C ALA A 223 -25.96 14.42 15.15
N PRO A 224 -26.92 13.54 14.77
CA PRO A 224 -27.85 12.96 15.74
C PRO A 224 -27.16 12.15 16.85
N PRO A 225 -26.14 11.31 16.59
CA PRO A 225 -25.39 10.64 17.66
C PRO A 225 -24.65 11.62 18.59
N SER A 226 -24.10 12.71 18.06
CA SER A 226 -23.47 13.77 18.85
C SER A 226 -24.47 14.45 19.79
N LEU A 227 -25.63 14.86 19.27
CA LEU A 227 -26.72 15.44 20.06
C LEU A 227 -27.20 14.47 21.15
N ALA A 228 -27.35 13.18 20.82
CA ALA A 228 -27.74 12.16 21.81
C ALA A 228 -26.69 11.96 22.90
N TYR A 229 -25.39 11.92 22.55
CA TYR A 229 -24.31 11.74 23.53
C TYR A 229 -24.19 12.96 24.44
N TYR A 230 -24.27 14.17 23.90
CA TYR A 230 -24.35 15.41 24.69
C TYR A 230 -25.55 15.38 25.64
N GLY A 231 -26.73 15.01 25.13
CA GLY A 231 -27.95 14.84 25.94
C GLY A 231 -27.79 13.76 27.03
N ALA A 232 -27.02 12.71 26.78
CA ALA A 232 -26.75 11.65 27.74
C ALA A 232 -25.79 12.09 28.85
N VAL A 233 -24.67 12.76 28.52
CA VAL A 233 -23.71 13.23 29.54
C VAL A 233 -24.25 14.41 30.38
N THR A 234 -25.11 15.25 29.80
CA THR A 234 -25.81 16.33 30.53
C THR A 234 -27.14 15.89 31.17
N SER A 235 -27.57 14.64 30.98
CA SER A 235 -28.89 14.14 31.40
C SER A 235 -30.09 14.97 30.87
N ASN A 236 -29.92 15.64 29.74
CA ASN A 236 -30.88 16.55 29.14
C ASN A 236 -31.91 15.80 28.27
N ALA A 237 -33.10 15.53 28.85
CA ALA A 237 -34.22 14.87 28.19
C ALA A 237 -34.71 15.59 26.92
N THR A 238 -34.63 16.92 26.84
CA THR A 238 -35.02 17.68 25.65
C THR A 238 -34.05 17.43 24.50
N LEU A 239 -32.74 17.39 24.78
CA LEU A 239 -31.73 17.15 23.75
C LEU A 239 -31.71 15.70 23.26
N LEU A 240 -31.93 14.73 24.16
CA LEU A 240 -32.18 13.33 23.78
C LEU A 240 -33.40 13.20 22.84
N ARG A 241 -34.48 13.96 23.09
CA ARG A 241 -35.67 14.01 22.23
C ARG A 241 -35.38 14.68 20.88
N ILE A 242 -34.59 15.76 20.85
CA ILE A 242 -34.17 16.41 19.59
C ILE A 242 -33.41 15.39 18.72
N ALA A 243 -32.46 14.65 19.30
CA ALA A 243 -31.67 13.64 18.59
C ALA A 243 -32.52 12.50 18.00
N TYR A 244 -33.48 11.95 18.75
CA TYR A 244 -34.44 10.97 18.23
C TYR A 244 -35.35 11.58 17.13
N ASN A 245 -35.79 12.83 17.32
CA ASN A 245 -36.61 13.51 16.32
C ASN A 245 -35.87 13.65 14.99
N GLN A 246 -34.56 13.95 14.99
CA GLN A 246 -33.77 13.99 13.74
C GLN A 246 -33.91 12.68 12.94
N ALA A 247 -33.74 11.51 13.60
CA ALA A 247 -33.92 10.21 12.97
C ALA A 247 -35.36 9.98 12.46
N LYS A 248 -36.36 10.35 13.25
CA LYS A 248 -37.78 10.26 12.88
C LYS A 248 -38.13 11.11 11.65
N GLN A 249 -37.56 12.30 11.55
CA GLN A 249 -37.85 13.29 10.52
C GLN A 249 -37.13 12.95 9.22
N TYR A 250 -35.82 12.68 9.29
CA TYR A 250 -35.06 12.19 8.14
C TYR A 250 -35.64 10.89 7.59
N ARG A 251 -36.11 9.95 8.44
CA ARG A 251 -36.84 8.77 7.95
C ARG A 251 -38.14 9.13 7.24
N THR A 252 -38.93 10.05 7.80
CA THR A 252 -40.21 10.49 7.20
C THR A 252 -40.01 11.18 5.84
N ILE A 253 -38.87 11.85 5.64
CA ILE A 253 -38.53 12.58 4.41
C ILE A 253 -37.86 11.67 3.38
N LEU A 254 -36.92 10.80 3.80
CA LEU A 254 -36.03 10.05 2.90
C LEU A 254 -36.50 8.61 2.63
N GLN A 255 -37.28 7.95 3.49
CA GLN A 255 -37.68 6.55 3.26
C GLN A 255 -38.60 6.41 2.03
N ASP A 256 -38.24 5.53 1.10
CA ASP A 256 -39.19 5.03 0.11
C ASP A 256 -40.24 4.12 0.76
N GLY A 257 -41.51 4.44 0.53
CA GLY A 257 -42.66 3.77 1.15
C GLY A 257 -42.75 2.26 0.85
N LYS A 258 -42.19 1.79 -0.26
CA LYS A 258 -42.25 0.40 -0.74
C LYS A 258 -40.95 -0.38 -0.46
N LEU A 259 -39.80 0.22 -0.76
CA LEU A 259 -38.48 -0.40 -0.70
C LEU A 259 -37.83 -0.33 0.69
N LYS A 260 -38.30 0.60 1.55
CA LYS A 260 -37.86 0.81 2.94
C LYS A 260 -36.42 1.30 3.15
N VAL A 261 -35.65 1.40 2.07
CA VAL A 261 -34.39 2.15 1.97
C VAL A 261 -34.66 3.66 1.88
N TRP A 262 -33.63 4.47 2.13
CA TRP A 262 -33.68 5.93 2.09
C TRP A 262 -33.07 6.45 0.78
N GLY A 263 -33.67 7.49 0.19
CA GLY A 263 -33.08 8.26 -0.91
C GLY A 263 -31.86 9.07 -0.43
N HIS A 264 -30.95 9.40 -1.34
CA HIS A 264 -29.67 9.99 -0.97
C HIS A 264 -29.79 11.43 -0.44
N ILE A 265 -30.30 12.37 -1.25
CA ILE A 265 -30.33 13.83 -0.99
C ILE A 265 -31.65 14.45 -1.49
N LEU A 266 -32.46 15.00 -0.57
CA LEU A 266 -33.75 15.65 -0.88
C LEU A 266 -33.81 17.13 -0.42
N GLN A 267 -34.71 17.88 -1.06
CA GLN A 267 -34.87 19.34 -0.94
C GLN A 267 -33.61 20.12 -1.32
N GLY A 268 -33.52 21.41 -0.97
CA GLY A 268 -32.43 22.30 -1.40
C GLY A 268 -32.37 22.56 -2.92
N SER A 269 -31.29 23.22 -3.31
CA SER A 269 -30.97 23.72 -4.66
C SER A 269 -30.66 22.63 -5.70
N TRP A 270 -30.33 21.42 -5.25
CA TRP A 270 -30.10 20.23 -6.06
C TRP A 270 -30.49 18.97 -5.27
N GLN A 271 -30.76 17.85 -5.95
CA GLN A 271 -31.25 16.63 -5.30
C GLN A 271 -30.67 15.38 -5.99
N ASP A 272 -30.41 14.35 -5.20
CA ASP A 272 -30.16 12.98 -5.67
C ASP A 272 -31.20 12.07 -5.04
N LYS A 273 -32.13 11.56 -5.86
CA LYS A 273 -33.28 10.79 -5.39
C LYS A 273 -33.01 9.28 -5.36
N ASP A 274 -31.88 8.84 -5.89
CA ASP A 274 -31.56 7.42 -5.96
C ASP A 274 -31.11 6.88 -4.59
N PHE A 275 -31.23 5.56 -4.43
CA PHE A 275 -31.07 4.89 -3.14
C PHE A 275 -29.60 4.50 -2.88
N TRP A 276 -28.75 5.49 -2.62
CA TRP A 276 -27.32 5.28 -2.41
C TRP A 276 -27.04 4.30 -1.27
N SER A 277 -26.30 3.21 -1.54
CA SER A 277 -26.12 2.12 -0.57
C SER A 277 -25.22 2.51 0.61
N THR A 278 -24.20 3.33 0.37
CA THR A 278 -23.39 3.96 1.44
C THR A 278 -24.27 4.83 2.35
N GLY A 279 -25.10 5.72 1.78
CA GLY A 279 -25.97 6.60 2.55
C GLY A 279 -26.97 5.83 3.43
N ASN A 280 -27.47 4.71 2.92
CA ASN A 280 -28.27 3.77 3.69
C ASN A 280 -27.48 3.08 4.82
N GLY A 281 -26.21 2.73 4.57
CA GLY A 281 -25.29 2.22 5.60
C GLY A 281 -25.05 3.23 6.72
N TRP A 282 -24.78 4.49 6.38
CA TRP A 282 -24.64 5.59 7.34
C TRP A 282 -25.94 5.83 8.13
N ALA A 283 -27.10 5.82 7.47
CA ALA A 283 -28.40 5.95 8.12
C ALA A 283 -28.67 4.84 9.15
N ALA A 284 -28.43 3.58 8.77
CA ALA A 284 -28.57 2.44 9.67
C ALA A 284 -27.59 2.50 10.86
N ALA A 285 -26.32 2.78 10.60
CA ALA A 285 -25.30 2.86 11.65
C ALA A 285 -25.53 4.04 12.61
N GLY A 286 -25.93 5.21 12.10
CA GLY A 286 -26.29 6.39 12.90
C GLY A 286 -27.48 6.13 13.84
N MET A 287 -28.54 5.51 13.33
CA MET A 287 -29.68 5.09 14.15
C MET A 287 -29.30 4.04 15.21
N MET A 288 -28.33 3.16 14.93
CA MET A 288 -27.84 2.19 15.92
C MET A 288 -26.94 2.84 16.99
N ARG A 289 -26.19 3.90 16.66
CA ARG A 289 -25.46 4.72 17.64
C ARG A 289 -26.39 5.49 18.57
N LEU A 290 -27.51 6.02 18.05
CA LEU A 290 -28.60 6.57 18.88
C LEU A 290 -29.16 5.51 19.84
N TYR A 291 -29.50 4.32 19.32
CA TYR A 291 -30.02 3.21 20.12
C TYR A 291 -29.08 2.83 21.27
N ALA A 292 -27.78 2.68 20.98
CA ALA A 292 -26.77 2.29 21.96
C ALA A 292 -26.55 3.37 23.02
N THR A 293 -26.52 4.64 22.63
CA THR A 293 -26.47 5.80 23.54
C THR A 293 -27.65 5.79 24.52
N PHE A 294 -28.87 5.55 24.02
CA PHE A 294 -30.08 5.45 24.85
C PHE A 294 -30.09 4.22 25.78
N LEU A 295 -29.55 3.08 25.31
CA LEU A 295 -29.38 1.87 26.12
C LEU A 295 -28.39 2.09 27.28
N ASN A 296 -27.41 2.96 27.08
CA ASN A 296 -26.33 3.24 28.04
C ASN A 296 -26.57 4.44 28.96
N LEU A 297 -27.75 5.08 28.94
CA LEU A 297 -28.12 6.10 29.93
C LEU A 297 -28.10 5.56 31.37
N ARG A 298 -27.54 6.31 32.32
CA ARG A 298 -27.45 5.94 33.75
C ARG A 298 -28.80 6.14 34.47
N ASP A 299 -29.47 7.27 34.23
CA ASP A 299 -30.77 7.59 34.84
C ASP A 299 -31.88 6.63 34.35
N PRO A 300 -32.54 5.86 35.25
CA PRO A 300 -33.63 4.96 34.88
C PRO A 300 -34.80 5.65 34.19
N ARG A 301 -35.10 6.91 34.54
CA ARG A 301 -36.20 7.71 33.96
C ARG A 301 -35.91 8.04 32.51
N LEU A 302 -34.66 8.36 32.19
CA LEU A 302 -34.23 8.61 30.81
C LEU A 302 -34.16 7.31 29.99
N ARG A 303 -33.74 6.17 30.59
CA ARG A 303 -33.86 4.85 29.95
C ARG A 303 -35.33 4.46 29.65
N GLN A 304 -36.27 4.82 30.53
CA GLN A 304 -37.69 4.57 30.33
C GLN A 304 -38.28 5.49 29.25
N LEU A 305 -37.98 6.79 29.29
CA LEU A 305 -38.38 7.77 28.27
C LEU A 305 -37.91 7.36 26.86
N THR A 306 -36.67 6.86 26.75
CA THR A 306 -36.05 6.42 25.49
C THR A 306 -36.37 4.97 25.11
N ALA A 307 -37.19 4.23 25.87
CA ALA A 307 -37.57 2.86 25.54
C ALA A 307 -38.33 2.74 24.20
N PRO A 308 -39.45 3.45 23.95
CA PRO A 308 -40.14 3.37 22.66
C PRO A 308 -39.27 3.92 21.51
N TRP A 309 -38.40 4.89 21.77
CA TRP A 309 -37.47 5.44 20.77
C TRP A 309 -36.45 4.39 20.31
N ARG A 310 -36.03 3.50 21.21
CA ARG A 310 -35.16 2.36 20.88
C ARG A 310 -35.89 1.29 20.07
N GLU A 311 -37.16 1.03 20.34
CA GLU A 311 -37.98 0.12 19.53
C GLU A 311 -38.17 0.63 18.10
N ASP A 312 -38.47 1.93 17.95
CA ASP A 312 -38.51 2.64 16.67
C ASP A 312 -37.18 2.53 15.91
N LEU A 313 -36.06 2.94 16.53
CA LEU A 313 -34.74 2.91 15.89
C LEU A 313 -34.34 1.51 15.45
N ALA A 314 -34.56 0.49 16.28
CA ALA A 314 -34.29 -0.91 15.92
C ALA A 314 -35.14 -1.37 14.72
N LYS A 315 -36.43 -1.02 14.71
CA LYS A 315 -37.32 -1.29 13.57
C LYS A 315 -36.86 -0.60 12.29
N TRP A 316 -36.41 0.65 12.38
CA TRP A 316 -35.97 1.45 11.22
C TRP A 316 -34.63 0.97 10.66
N VAL A 317 -33.71 0.49 11.50
CA VAL A 317 -32.49 -0.21 11.07
C VAL A 317 -32.85 -1.53 10.37
N ILE A 318 -33.79 -2.31 10.91
CA ILE A 318 -34.28 -3.56 10.28
C ILE A 318 -34.95 -3.29 8.92
N GLU A 319 -35.69 -2.17 8.80
CA GLU A 319 -36.29 -1.71 7.54
C GLU A 319 -35.22 -1.45 6.47
N ILE A 320 -34.19 -0.65 6.77
CA ILE A 320 -33.09 -0.35 5.82
C ILE A 320 -32.31 -1.63 5.47
N VAL A 321 -31.89 -2.42 6.46
CA VAL A 321 -31.05 -3.61 6.23
C VAL A 321 -31.79 -4.63 5.36
N LYS A 322 -33.08 -4.90 5.62
CA LYS A 322 -33.87 -5.81 4.78
C LYS A 322 -34.10 -5.24 3.37
N GLY A 323 -34.38 -3.94 3.26
CA GLY A 323 -34.58 -3.27 1.97
C GLY A 323 -33.32 -3.28 1.10
N ALA A 324 -32.15 -3.04 1.70
CA ALA A 324 -30.87 -3.00 0.99
C ALA A 324 -30.39 -4.40 0.56
N TYR A 325 -30.41 -5.40 1.46
CA TYR A 325 -29.96 -6.75 1.15
C TYR A 325 -30.88 -7.50 0.16
N ALA A 326 -32.11 -7.03 -0.08
CA ALA A 326 -32.94 -7.51 -1.18
C ALA A 326 -32.31 -7.27 -2.58
N TYR A 327 -31.33 -6.37 -2.68
CA TYR A 327 -30.58 -6.04 -3.90
C TYR A 327 -29.14 -6.58 -3.91
N GLN A 328 -28.76 -7.45 -2.97
CA GLN A 328 -27.42 -8.03 -2.92
C GLN A 328 -27.12 -8.88 -4.18
N TYR A 329 -25.98 -8.62 -4.81
CA TYR A 329 -25.48 -9.39 -5.95
C TYR A 329 -25.11 -10.82 -5.51
N LYS A 330 -25.61 -11.83 -6.23
CA LYS A 330 -25.49 -13.25 -5.83
C LYS A 330 -24.12 -13.89 -6.11
N ASP A 331 -23.30 -13.24 -6.93
CA ASP A 331 -21.99 -13.67 -7.41
C ASP A 331 -20.84 -13.03 -6.62
N SER A 332 -20.98 -11.75 -6.28
CA SER A 332 -20.00 -10.96 -5.52
C SER A 332 -20.34 -10.80 -4.04
N TYR A 333 -21.59 -11.08 -3.64
CA TYR A 333 -22.14 -10.82 -2.30
C TYR A 333 -22.11 -9.35 -1.86
N LEU A 334 -21.89 -8.42 -2.79
CA LEU A 334 -21.88 -6.97 -2.53
C LEU A 334 -23.27 -6.35 -2.77
N LEU A 335 -23.51 -5.18 -2.19
CA LEU A 335 -24.62 -4.31 -2.57
C LEU A 335 -24.21 -3.45 -3.78
N PRO A 336 -25.13 -3.12 -4.71
CA PRO A 336 -24.87 -2.12 -5.75
C PRO A 336 -24.62 -0.74 -5.14
N ASN A 337 -23.96 0.17 -5.88
CA ASN A 337 -23.75 1.54 -5.42
C ASN A 337 -25.08 2.30 -5.23
N TYR A 338 -26.06 2.06 -6.12
CA TYR A 338 -27.44 2.51 -5.96
C TYR A 338 -28.40 1.31 -5.93
N LEU A 339 -29.11 1.18 -4.82
CA LEU A 339 -30.11 0.12 -4.59
C LEU A 339 -31.29 0.32 -5.55
N ALA A 340 -31.93 -0.77 -5.97
CA ALA A 340 -33.04 -0.80 -6.92
C ALA A 340 -32.82 -0.19 -8.32
N ASN A 341 -31.66 0.41 -8.62
CA ASN A 341 -31.40 1.02 -9.92
C ASN A 341 -31.17 -0.07 -11.00
N THR A 342 -31.86 0.02 -12.13
CA THR A 342 -31.74 -0.90 -13.28
C THR A 342 -30.81 -0.39 -14.38
N ASN A 343 -30.32 0.85 -14.27
CA ASN A 343 -29.46 1.46 -15.27
C ASN A 343 -27.98 1.04 -15.06
N ALA A 344 -27.46 0.27 -16.01
CA ALA A 344 -26.09 -0.24 -15.99
C ALA A 344 -25.00 0.86 -15.92
N SER A 345 -25.29 2.10 -16.31
CA SER A 345 -24.31 3.20 -16.20
C SER A 345 -23.97 3.61 -14.76
N HIS A 346 -24.82 3.26 -13.78
CA HIS A 346 -24.62 3.58 -12.36
C HIS A 346 -24.23 2.36 -11.52
N ASN A 347 -24.30 1.16 -12.09
CA ASN A 347 -24.01 -0.12 -11.44
C ASN A 347 -22.79 -0.77 -12.07
N TRP A 348 -21.60 -0.34 -11.66
CA TRP A 348 -20.33 -0.89 -12.09
C TRP A 348 -20.12 -2.31 -11.55
N SER A 349 -19.80 -3.26 -12.44
CA SER A 349 -19.31 -4.58 -12.03
C SER A 349 -17.89 -4.48 -11.47
N ALA A 350 -17.55 -5.34 -10.52
CA ALA A 350 -16.23 -5.38 -9.88
C ALA A 350 -15.06 -5.77 -10.83
N ASP A 351 -15.35 -6.12 -12.10
CA ASP A 351 -14.36 -6.43 -13.13
C ASP A 351 -14.26 -5.37 -14.25
N GLY A 352 -15.03 -4.28 -14.16
CA GLY A 352 -14.89 -3.10 -15.03
C GLY A 352 -15.18 -3.33 -16.52
N ARG A 353 -15.87 -4.41 -16.90
CA ARG A 353 -16.20 -4.73 -18.31
C ARG A 353 -17.68 -4.52 -18.60
N ASN A 354 -17.97 -3.53 -19.44
CA ASN A 354 -19.31 -3.31 -19.99
C ASN A 354 -19.82 -4.55 -20.74
N GLN A 355 -20.67 -5.35 -20.11
CA GLN A 355 -21.56 -6.27 -20.82
C GLN A 355 -22.77 -5.50 -21.33
N CYS A 356 -22.70 -4.99 -22.56
CA CYS A 356 -23.92 -4.58 -23.27
C CYS A 356 -24.79 -5.82 -23.48
N CYS A 357 -26.05 -5.76 -23.04
CA CYS A 357 -26.96 -6.91 -23.04
C CYS A 357 -27.16 -7.50 -24.44
N GLN A 358 -27.07 -8.83 -24.55
CA GLN A 358 -27.72 -9.54 -25.65
C GLN A 358 -29.23 -9.63 -25.40
N GLY A 359 -30.04 -9.53 -26.45
CA GLY A 359 -31.49 -9.77 -26.42
C GLY A 359 -32.32 -8.53 -26.78
N GLY A 360 -32.66 -8.39 -28.07
CA GLY A 360 -33.46 -7.26 -28.56
C GLY A 360 -33.72 -7.35 -30.06
N ASN A 361 -34.51 -8.33 -30.50
CA ASN A 361 -34.95 -8.41 -31.90
C ASN A 361 -35.94 -7.28 -32.21
N LEU A 362 -35.70 -6.55 -33.29
CA LEU A 362 -36.74 -5.88 -34.08
C LEU A 362 -36.30 -5.83 -35.56
N HIS A 363 -37.27 -5.81 -36.46
CA HIS A 363 -37.07 -6.02 -37.89
C HIS A 363 -36.57 -4.76 -38.65
N GLU A 364 -35.73 -5.00 -39.67
CA GLU A 364 -35.95 -4.60 -41.08
C GLU A 364 -36.40 -3.14 -41.35
N ILE A 365 -35.68 -2.33 -42.15
CA ILE A 365 -35.83 -2.30 -43.62
C ILE A 365 -34.77 -1.35 -44.29
N HIS A 366 -34.39 -1.67 -45.54
CA HIS A 366 -33.74 -0.84 -46.59
C HIS A 366 -32.24 -0.41 -46.59
N LYS A 367 -31.78 -0.23 -47.84
CA LYS A 367 -30.47 0.14 -48.43
C LYS A 367 -30.77 0.59 -49.89
N PRO A 368 -29.84 1.20 -50.66
CA PRO A 368 -28.83 2.23 -50.36
C PRO A 368 -29.14 3.48 -51.26
N PRO A 369 -28.29 4.18 -52.09
CA PRO A 369 -27.06 3.76 -52.82
C PRO A 369 -25.87 4.79 -52.92
N ASN A 370 -24.73 4.31 -53.48
CA ASN A 370 -23.69 5.08 -54.24
C ASN A 370 -22.80 6.13 -53.50
N ARG A 371 -21.53 6.42 -53.89
CA ARG A 371 -20.54 5.76 -54.79
C ARG A 371 -19.10 6.33 -54.62
N CYS A 372 -18.11 5.61 -55.17
CA CYS A 372 -16.78 6.05 -55.63
C CYS A 372 -15.65 6.39 -54.62
N SER A 373 -14.34 6.28 -54.95
CA SER A 373 -13.62 5.36 -55.89
C SER A 373 -12.09 5.60 -55.87
N GLY A 374 -11.28 4.52 -55.90
CA GLY A 374 -9.98 4.50 -56.62
C GLY A 374 -8.66 4.52 -55.80
N PRO A 375 -7.51 4.07 -56.37
CA PRO A 375 -6.40 3.50 -55.57
C PRO A 375 -4.95 3.86 -55.99
N SER A 376 -3.93 3.38 -55.26
CA SER A 376 -2.89 2.40 -55.75
C SER A 376 -1.45 2.48 -55.15
N CYS A 377 -0.91 1.29 -54.86
CA CYS A 377 0.46 0.74 -55.07
C CYS A 377 1.80 1.48 -54.73
N GLY A 378 2.68 0.77 -53.98
CA GLY A 378 3.98 0.30 -54.53
C GLY A 378 5.33 0.80 -53.93
N PRO A 379 6.16 -0.06 -53.29
CA PRO A 379 7.58 0.19 -52.94
C PRO A 379 8.58 -0.52 -53.90
N PRO A 380 9.92 -0.30 -53.84
CA PRO A 380 10.82 -1.28 -53.18
C PRO A 380 12.26 -0.87 -52.70
N ARG A 381 12.72 -1.45 -51.57
CA ARG A 381 14.01 -2.18 -51.26
C ARG A 381 15.47 -1.67 -51.53
N LEU A 382 16.41 -2.28 -50.74
CA LEU A 382 17.87 -2.61 -50.97
C LEU A 382 18.93 -1.46 -50.87
N GLU A 383 20.22 -1.65 -50.47
CA GLU A 383 20.94 -2.69 -49.67
C GLU A 383 22.34 -2.20 -49.13
N CYS A 384 22.96 -2.98 -48.22
CA CYS A 384 24.40 -3.24 -47.95
C CYS A 384 25.53 -2.18 -48.03
N SER A 385 26.40 -2.17 -47.00
CA SER A 385 27.79 -2.69 -47.09
C SER A 385 28.49 -2.81 -45.72
N GLN A 386 29.69 -3.41 -45.66
CA GLN A 386 30.53 -3.62 -44.45
C GLN A 386 31.99 -3.25 -44.73
N THR A 387 32.79 -2.96 -43.68
CA THR A 387 34.25 -3.25 -43.68
C THR A 387 34.81 -3.46 -42.25
N LYS A 388 36.02 -4.01 -42.12
CA LYS A 388 36.58 -4.59 -40.86
C LYS A 388 38.15 -4.57 -40.85
N PRO A 389 38.93 -5.24 -39.95
CA PRO A 389 39.84 -4.51 -39.03
C PRO A 389 41.30 -5.02 -38.94
N GLU A 390 42.16 -4.28 -38.21
CA GLU A 390 43.40 -4.77 -37.58
C GLU A 390 43.54 -4.17 -36.16
N LYS A 391 44.04 -4.80 -35.08
CA LYS A 391 45.09 -5.81 -34.76
C LYS A 391 46.46 -5.21 -34.36
N GLY A 392 46.88 -5.51 -33.13
CA GLY A 392 48.21 -5.26 -32.56
C GLY A 392 48.39 -6.07 -31.26
N PHE A 393 49.61 -6.49 -30.92
CA PHE A 393 49.91 -7.43 -29.83
C PHE A 393 50.96 -6.88 -28.84
N GLY A 394 50.89 -7.28 -27.57
CA GLY A 394 51.91 -7.03 -26.54
C GLY A 394 51.65 -7.83 -25.26
N LYS A 395 52.70 -8.41 -24.65
CA LYS A 395 52.62 -9.29 -23.46
C LYS A 395 53.97 -9.30 -22.68
N PRO A 396 54.13 -9.93 -21.50
CA PRO A 396 54.40 -9.16 -20.28
C PRO A 396 55.68 -9.58 -19.51
N SER A 397 55.95 -8.93 -18.37
CA SER A 397 56.93 -9.39 -17.37
C SER A 397 56.31 -9.49 -15.96
N ARG A 398 57.03 -10.13 -15.01
CA ARG A 398 56.59 -10.48 -13.65
C ARG A 398 57.44 -9.73 -12.60
N SER A 399 56.91 -9.47 -11.39
CA SER A 399 57.50 -9.98 -10.13
C SER A 399 56.70 -9.63 -8.85
N PHE A 400 56.91 -10.47 -7.83
CA PHE A 400 56.38 -10.54 -6.47
C PHE A 400 56.50 -9.27 -5.59
N TYR A 401 55.58 -9.10 -4.62
CA TYR A 401 55.82 -9.54 -3.22
C TYR A 401 54.56 -9.53 -2.34
N LEU A 402 54.46 -10.48 -1.40
CA LEU A 402 53.49 -10.45 -0.29
C LEU A 402 54.07 -9.74 0.94
N ARG A 403 53.21 -9.06 1.72
CA ARG A 403 53.35 -8.99 3.18
C ARG A 403 51.98 -9.14 3.86
N LEU A 404 51.94 -9.97 4.90
CA LEU A 404 50.81 -10.18 5.81
C LEU A 404 51.23 -9.82 7.24
N GLY A 405 50.29 -9.30 8.03
CA GLY A 405 50.45 -9.03 9.46
C GLY A 405 49.95 -7.64 9.87
N LYS A 406 49.43 -7.45 11.09
CA LYS A 406 49.06 -8.42 12.14
C LYS A 406 47.96 -7.81 13.04
N GLN A 407 47.31 -8.61 13.89
CA GLN A 407 46.10 -8.22 14.64
C GLN A 407 46.36 -7.61 16.03
N ALA A 408 45.31 -6.91 16.52
CA ALA A 408 44.79 -6.89 17.90
C ALA A 408 45.40 -5.93 18.96
N GLY A 409 44.49 -5.27 19.70
CA GLY A 409 44.74 -4.64 21.00
C GLY A 409 43.78 -3.48 21.35
N GLY A 410 42.97 -3.62 22.41
CA GLY A 410 42.31 -2.50 23.10
C GLY A 410 40.78 -2.37 22.96
N MET A 411 40.05 -2.57 24.06
CA MET A 411 38.67 -2.10 24.28
C MET A 411 38.68 -1.02 25.38
N LEU A 412 37.71 -0.08 25.40
CA LEU A 412 36.67 0.02 26.45
C LEU A 412 35.88 1.36 26.45
N LYS A 413 34.53 1.25 26.45
CA LYS A 413 33.47 2.18 26.95
C LYS A 413 33.08 3.49 26.22
N LEU A 414 31.75 3.58 26.02
CA LEU A 414 30.83 4.75 25.96
C LEU A 414 30.96 5.73 24.76
N ALA A 415 29.87 6.25 24.18
CA ALA A 415 28.43 6.04 24.40
C ALA A 415 27.60 6.35 23.12
N LEU A 416 26.27 6.10 23.14
CA LEU A 416 25.26 6.45 22.11
C LEU A 416 25.35 5.58 20.80
N VAL A 417 24.28 5.17 20.08
CA VAL A 417 22.81 5.32 20.25
C VAL A 417 21.97 4.31 19.37
N GLN A 418 20.64 4.21 19.58
CA GLN A 418 19.54 3.65 18.69
C GLN A 418 19.52 2.12 18.32
N GLY A 419 18.39 1.48 17.91
CA GLY A 419 16.94 1.86 17.88
C GLY A 419 16.01 1.34 16.70
N LEU A 420 15.13 0.34 16.93
CA LEU A 420 13.71 0.12 16.42
C LEU A 420 13.27 -0.47 15.00
N ILE A 421 12.17 -0.02 14.34
CA ILE A 421 10.98 -0.80 13.75
C ILE A 421 10.52 -0.49 12.25
N LEU A 422 9.67 -1.28 11.53
CA LEU A 422 8.55 -0.91 10.53
C LEU A 422 8.34 -1.65 9.10
N ILE A 423 7.08 -1.90 8.56
CA ILE A 423 6.64 -2.66 7.29
C ILE A 423 6.29 -1.97 5.94
N GLY A 424 6.26 -2.76 4.82
CA GLY A 424 5.01 -3.08 4.01
C GLY A 424 5.24 -3.44 2.51
N SER A 425 4.37 -4.05 1.64
CA SER A 425 3.14 -4.95 1.72
C SER A 425 2.73 -5.53 0.29
N VAL A 426 2.41 -6.84 0.03
CA VAL A 426 2.10 -7.43 -1.36
C VAL A 426 0.64 -7.38 -1.85
N SER A 427 0.37 -7.25 -3.17
CA SER A 427 -0.43 -8.21 -4.02
C SER A 427 -0.74 -7.75 -5.47
N SER A 428 -0.54 -8.60 -6.51
CA SER A 428 -1.46 -8.81 -7.69
C SER A 428 -0.90 -9.63 -8.88
N SER A 429 -1.69 -10.58 -9.44
CA SER A 429 -1.80 -10.92 -10.91
C SER A 429 -2.73 -12.14 -11.18
N PRO A 430 -3.33 -12.29 -12.40
CA PRO A 430 -4.38 -13.29 -12.71
C PRO A 430 -3.97 -14.42 -13.68
N LEU A 431 -4.86 -15.40 -13.90
CA LEU A 431 -4.73 -16.49 -14.89
C LEU A 431 -5.80 -16.46 -16.01
N LEU A 432 -5.57 -17.22 -17.09
CA LEU A 432 -6.35 -17.22 -18.35
C LEU A 432 -6.81 -18.65 -18.76
N PRO A 433 -7.86 -18.78 -19.61
CA PRO A 433 -8.68 -20.00 -19.70
C PRO A 433 -8.31 -20.97 -20.84
N GLY A 434 -9.00 -22.12 -20.87
CA GLY A 434 -9.04 -23.06 -22.01
C GLY A 434 -10.39 -23.78 -22.11
N ASN A 435 -10.88 -24.01 -23.34
CA ASN A 435 -12.18 -24.66 -23.63
C ASN A 435 -12.00 -26.10 -24.14
N SER A 436 -12.89 -27.02 -23.76
CA SER A 436 -13.70 -27.86 -24.67
C SER A 436 -14.53 -28.91 -23.89
N VAL A 437 -15.50 -29.53 -24.57
CA VAL A 437 -16.55 -30.39 -23.99
C VAL A 437 -16.44 -31.81 -24.54
N ILE A 438 -16.71 -32.84 -23.70
CA ILE A 438 -17.35 -34.12 -24.09
C ILE A 438 -17.80 -34.87 -22.82
N SER A 439 -18.76 -35.80 -22.97
CA SER A 439 -19.42 -36.53 -21.88
C SER A 439 -19.28 -38.05 -22.04
N SER A 440 -19.01 -38.77 -20.94
CA SER A 440 -19.37 -40.19 -20.77
C SER A 440 -19.32 -40.62 -19.29
N ARG A 441 -20.04 -41.69 -18.94
CA ARG A 441 -20.00 -42.35 -17.62
C ARG A 441 -19.12 -43.60 -17.66
N SER A 442 -18.31 -43.83 -16.63
CA SER A 442 -18.00 -45.19 -16.15
C SER A 442 -17.53 -45.15 -14.68
N VAL A 443 -17.79 -46.22 -13.93
CA VAL A 443 -17.38 -46.37 -12.52
C VAL A 443 -16.17 -47.31 -12.45
N LEU A 444 -15.12 -46.91 -11.73
CA LEU A 444 -14.15 -47.82 -11.11
C LEU A 444 -13.45 -47.11 -9.93
N SER A 445 -12.87 -47.88 -9.02
CA SER A 445 -12.42 -47.41 -7.70
C SER A 445 -10.89 -47.41 -7.53
N GLN A 446 -10.42 -46.78 -6.45
CA GLN A 446 -9.04 -46.78 -5.93
C GLN A 446 -7.95 -46.08 -6.77
N ARG A 447 -7.73 -44.79 -6.51
CA ARG A 447 -6.74 -44.35 -5.50
C ARG A 447 -6.85 -42.84 -5.24
N SER A 448 -6.68 -42.44 -4.00
CA SER A 448 -6.65 -41.03 -3.60
C SER A 448 -5.35 -40.36 -4.01
N THR A 449 -5.42 -39.40 -4.93
CA THR A 449 -4.38 -38.38 -5.07
C THR A 449 -4.40 -37.46 -3.83
N PRO A 450 -3.24 -36.93 -3.37
CA PRO A 450 -3.22 -35.96 -2.29
C PRO A 450 -3.97 -34.68 -2.69
N ALA A 451 -4.74 -34.11 -1.75
CA ALA A 451 -5.30 -32.78 -1.94
C ALA A 451 -4.17 -31.73 -2.03
N PRO A 452 -4.30 -30.68 -2.87
CA PRO A 452 -3.36 -29.57 -2.87
C PRO A 452 -3.36 -28.90 -1.48
N PRO A 453 -2.19 -28.51 -0.93
CA PRO A 453 -2.10 -28.05 0.44
C PRO A 453 -2.84 -26.73 0.67
N SER A 454 -3.73 -26.71 1.65
CA SER A 454 -4.43 -25.51 2.11
C SER A 454 -3.43 -24.51 2.71
N VAL A 455 -3.21 -23.39 2.03
CA VAL A 455 -2.31 -22.33 2.50
C VAL A 455 -2.96 -21.58 3.66
N HIS A 456 -2.43 -21.76 4.87
CA HIS A 456 -2.92 -21.13 6.10
C HIS A 456 -2.91 -19.60 6.04
N THR A 457 -4.04 -18.98 6.40
CA THR A 457 -4.26 -17.52 6.32
C THR A 457 -3.90 -16.74 7.59
N ASP A 458 -3.72 -17.42 8.73
CA ASP A 458 -3.31 -16.85 10.05
C ASP A 458 -1.98 -16.09 10.00
N ILE A 459 -1.26 -16.21 8.89
CA ILE A 459 0.11 -15.76 8.71
C ILE A 459 0.17 -14.25 8.34
N ALA A 460 -0.87 -13.71 7.71
CA ALA A 460 -0.92 -12.38 7.07
C ALA A 460 -0.55 -11.19 7.98
N PHE A 461 -1.22 -11.04 9.11
CA PHE A 461 -0.96 -9.94 10.04
C PHE A 461 0.40 -10.00 10.71
N SER A 462 0.99 -11.20 10.82
CA SER A 462 2.34 -11.34 11.35
C SER A 462 3.39 -10.75 10.40
N PHE A 463 3.21 -10.74 9.07
CA PHE A 463 4.11 -10.00 8.16
C PHE A 463 4.10 -8.51 8.50
N GLU A 464 2.91 -7.92 8.60
CA GLU A 464 2.69 -6.50 8.85
C GLU A 464 2.95 -6.07 10.31
N LYS A 465 3.43 -6.99 11.16
CA LYS A 465 4.14 -6.69 12.42
C LYS A 465 5.58 -7.25 12.51
N THR A 466 6.05 -8.02 11.52
CA THR A 466 7.42 -8.60 11.53
C THR A 466 8.36 -7.90 10.57
N ALA A 467 7.96 -7.59 9.33
CA ALA A 467 8.65 -6.52 8.60
C ALA A 467 8.43 -5.16 9.29
N THR A 468 7.29 -4.97 9.99
CA THR A 468 7.12 -4.38 11.35
C THR A 468 8.34 -4.04 12.18
N LEU A 469 9.42 -4.79 12.08
CA LEU A 469 10.61 -4.62 12.89
C LEU A 469 11.87 -4.51 12.02
N VAL A 470 11.78 -4.87 10.73
CA VAL A 470 12.89 -4.96 9.75
C VAL A 470 13.36 -3.60 9.24
N TYR A 471 12.48 -2.63 8.90
CA TYR A 471 12.99 -1.44 8.20
C TYR A 471 13.82 -0.48 9.07
N GLN A 472 13.51 -0.18 10.36
CA GLN A 472 14.56 0.43 11.22
C GLN A 472 15.53 -0.59 11.87
N VAL A 473 15.57 -1.88 11.47
CA VAL A 473 16.87 -2.59 11.51
C VAL A 473 17.73 -2.04 10.38
N LEU A 474 17.22 -1.96 9.16
CA LEU A 474 17.95 -1.33 8.04
C LEU A 474 18.33 0.13 8.36
N ASP A 475 17.41 0.97 8.87
CA ASP A 475 17.70 2.35 9.25
C ASP A 475 18.70 2.49 10.43
N ARG A 476 18.89 1.43 11.24
CA ARG A 476 19.94 1.37 12.27
C ARG A 476 21.31 1.02 11.68
N VAL A 477 21.34 -0.03 10.85
CA VAL A 477 22.59 -0.73 10.51
C VAL A 477 23.24 -0.19 9.23
N ALA A 478 22.46 0.41 8.33
CA ALA A 478 22.96 0.91 7.04
C ALA A 478 24.04 1.99 7.25
N ASN A 479 25.28 1.65 6.92
CA ASN A 479 26.44 2.51 7.09
C ASN A 479 27.41 2.52 5.89
N HIS A 480 27.25 1.59 4.94
CA HIS A 480 27.92 1.61 3.63
C HIS A 480 27.03 2.21 2.53
N SER A 481 27.65 2.64 1.43
CA SER A 481 26.95 3.38 0.36
C SER A 481 25.93 2.57 -0.43
N TRP A 482 26.16 1.27 -0.66
CA TRP A 482 25.18 0.38 -1.26
C TRP A 482 23.97 0.10 -0.34
N GLU A 483 24.19 0.06 0.98
CA GLU A 483 23.11 -0.11 1.97
C GLU A 483 22.17 1.11 1.96
N TRP A 484 22.74 2.32 1.91
CA TRP A 484 21.95 3.55 1.78
C TRP A 484 21.18 3.63 0.46
N GLY A 485 21.73 3.08 -0.63
CA GLY A 485 21.00 2.95 -1.91
C GLY A 485 19.78 2.04 -1.80
N ALA A 486 19.96 0.84 -1.25
CA ALA A 486 18.85 -0.09 -1.00
C ALA A 486 17.80 0.51 -0.05
N GLN A 487 18.25 1.22 1.00
CA GLN A 487 17.38 1.94 1.93
C GLN A 487 16.59 3.06 1.25
N ALA A 488 17.18 3.80 0.29
CA ALA A 488 16.47 4.83 -0.47
C ALA A 488 15.30 4.25 -1.30
N GLU A 489 15.51 3.11 -1.96
CA GLU A 489 14.45 2.41 -2.70
C GLU A 489 13.35 1.89 -1.75
N VAL A 490 13.73 1.39 -0.56
CA VAL A 490 12.78 1.00 0.49
C VAL A 490 11.94 2.18 0.97
N ILE A 491 12.53 3.38 1.11
CA ILE A 491 11.77 4.58 1.48
C ILE A 491 10.82 5.00 0.34
N PHE A 492 11.24 4.91 -0.93
CA PHE A 492 10.36 5.19 -2.08
C PHE A 492 9.19 4.22 -2.15
N GLU A 493 9.45 2.91 -2.28
CA GLU A 493 8.41 1.89 -2.45
C GLU A 493 7.42 1.85 -1.27
N ARG A 494 7.80 2.39 -0.11
CA ARG A 494 6.99 2.43 1.11
C ARG A 494 6.24 3.73 1.37
N ARG A 495 6.90 4.89 1.21
CA ARG A 495 6.37 6.21 1.62
C ARG A 495 6.03 7.13 0.45
N TYR A 496 6.65 6.90 -0.71
CA TYR A 496 6.45 7.70 -1.92
C TYR A 496 6.39 6.79 -3.16
N PRO A 497 5.46 5.82 -3.21
CA PRO A 497 5.41 4.80 -4.27
C PRO A 497 5.22 5.42 -5.66
N GLU A 498 4.70 6.65 -5.74
CA GLU A 498 4.58 7.41 -6.99
C GLU A 498 5.94 7.81 -7.60
N TYR A 499 7.02 7.87 -6.81
CA TYR A 499 8.38 8.17 -7.26
C TYR A 499 9.30 6.94 -7.41
N SER A 500 8.88 5.77 -6.91
CA SER A 500 9.57 4.52 -7.21
C SER A 500 9.60 4.27 -8.72
N VAL A 501 10.65 3.63 -9.23
CA VAL A 501 10.69 3.15 -10.62
C VAL A 501 9.54 2.21 -10.96
N PHE A 502 8.98 1.53 -9.95
CA PHE A 502 7.83 0.63 -10.04
C PHE A 502 6.45 1.35 -10.04
N SER A 503 6.44 2.68 -9.94
CA SER A 503 5.22 3.52 -10.01
C SER A 503 4.39 3.24 -11.26
N ASN A 504 3.08 3.07 -11.10
CA ASN A 504 2.14 3.07 -12.23
C ASN A 504 1.60 4.49 -12.52
N THR A 505 1.63 5.40 -11.54
CA THR A 505 1.01 6.75 -11.61
C THR A 505 1.85 7.80 -12.31
N ARG A 506 3.19 7.71 -12.26
CA ARG A 506 4.10 8.68 -12.91
C ARG A 506 4.88 8.07 -14.07
N LYS A 507 5.44 8.94 -14.93
CA LYS A 507 6.29 8.61 -16.08
C LYS A 507 7.55 9.48 -16.09
N LEU A 508 8.60 9.04 -16.78
CA LEU A 508 9.93 9.65 -16.79
C LEU A 508 10.20 10.36 -18.14
N PRO A 509 10.66 11.63 -18.16
CA PRO A 509 11.01 12.46 -17.01
C PRO A 509 9.79 12.84 -16.17
N LEU A 510 10.02 12.97 -14.85
CA LEU A 510 9.01 13.40 -13.89
C LEU A 510 8.45 14.77 -14.29
N SER A 511 7.12 14.91 -14.26
CA SER A 511 6.44 16.11 -14.75
C SER A 511 5.20 16.42 -13.91
N PRO A 512 4.86 17.71 -13.69
CA PRO A 512 3.59 18.11 -13.09
C PRO A 512 2.34 17.63 -13.86
N VAL A 513 2.50 17.21 -15.13
CA VAL A 513 1.43 16.59 -15.95
C VAL A 513 0.87 15.33 -15.29
N ASP A 514 1.69 14.58 -14.55
CA ASP A 514 1.26 13.37 -13.83
C ASP A 514 0.61 13.69 -12.47
N GLY A 515 0.49 14.98 -12.11
CA GLY A 515 0.09 15.48 -10.79
C GLY A 515 1.24 16.19 -10.06
N PRO A 516 0.94 17.00 -9.02
CA PRO A 516 1.92 17.86 -8.37
C PRO A 516 3.21 17.15 -7.96
N LEU A 517 4.37 17.72 -8.29
CA LEU A 517 5.68 17.20 -7.92
C LEU A 517 6.02 17.59 -6.47
N GLN A 518 5.34 16.95 -5.51
CA GLN A 518 5.62 17.14 -4.08
C GLN A 518 7.00 16.56 -3.71
N PRO A 519 7.85 17.27 -2.95
CA PRO A 519 9.18 16.75 -2.60
C PRO A 519 9.08 15.57 -1.62
N PRO A 520 9.78 14.44 -1.83
CA PRO A 520 9.81 13.33 -0.88
C PRO A 520 10.70 13.71 0.32
N LEU A 521 10.13 14.46 1.26
CA LEU A 521 10.87 15.14 2.33
C LEU A 521 11.72 14.18 3.18
N ASP A 522 11.29 12.95 3.42
CA ASP A 522 12.07 11.99 4.20
C ASP A 522 13.28 11.45 3.42
N VAL A 523 13.16 11.23 2.11
CA VAL A 523 14.29 10.88 1.23
C VAL A 523 15.28 12.04 1.16
N ILE A 524 14.79 13.28 1.11
CA ILE A 524 15.62 14.48 1.09
C ILE A 524 16.39 14.64 2.41
N LYS A 525 15.74 14.51 3.58
CA LYS A 525 16.40 14.53 4.90
C LYS A 525 17.44 13.41 5.02
N PHE A 526 17.10 12.21 4.57
CA PHE A 526 17.97 11.03 4.56
C PHE A 526 19.25 11.31 3.76
N LEU A 527 19.11 11.74 2.49
CA LEU A 527 20.22 12.15 1.65
C LEU A 527 21.06 13.25 2.29
N GLU A 528 20.45 14.29 2.86
CA GLU A 528 21.18 15.39 3.52
C GLU A 528 22.00 14.91 4.73
N SER A 529 21.49 13.94 5.51
CA SER A 529 22.21 13.36 6.66
C SER A 529 23.46 12.57 6.27
N ILE A 530 23.44 11.96 5.08
CA ILE A 530 24.56 11.23 4.49
C ILE A 530 25.54 12.22 3.83
N LEU A 531 25.02 13.13 3.00
CA LEU A 531 25.82 14.11 2.26
C LEU A 531 26.53 15.11 3.18
N ALA A 532 26.04 15.34 4.41
CA ALA A 532 26.75 16.10 5.44
C ALA A 532 28.12 15.49 5.82
N LYS A 533 28.32 14.19 5.61
CA LYS A 533 29.59 13.47 5.86
C LYS A 533 30.50 13.39 4.61
N ARG A 534 30.03 13.87 3.45
CA ARG A 534 30.71 13.71 2.16
C ARG A 534 31.92 14.62 2.03
N THR A 535 33.05 14.05 1.65
CA THR A 535 34.25 14.81 1.24
C THR A 535 33.92 15.80 0.11
N ARG A 536 34.37 17.06 0.27
CA ARG A 536 34.18 18.10 -0.75
C ARG A 536 35.06 17.83 -1.96
N GLY A 537 34.59 18.18 -3.16
CA GLY A 537 35.37 18.07 -4.40
C GLY A 537 35.47 16.67 -5.03
N THR A 538 35.08 15.60 -4.33
CA THR A 538 34.97 14.26 -4.96
C THR A 538 33.86 14.22 -6.01
N LEU A 539 33.97 13.31 -6.98
CA LEU A 539 32.94 13.07 -7.99
C LEU A 539 31.78 12.16 -7.49
N PRO A 540 32.03 10.95 -6.94
CA PRO A 540 30.95 10.07 -6.46
C PRO A 540 30.00 10.71 -5.45
N ILE A 541 28.74 10.25 -5.37
CA ILE A 541 27.73 10.77 -4.43
C ILE A 541 28.23 10.67 -2.97
N VAL A 542 28.89 9.56 -2.63
CA VAL A 542 29.49 9.19 -1.34
C VAL A 542 30.76 8.36 -1.59
N ASP A 543 31.52 8.02 -0.55
CA ASP A 543 32.60 7.03 -0.70
C ASP A 543 32.02 5.63 -0.99
N GLY A 544 32.82 4.78 -1.64
CA GLY A 544 32.44 3.46 -2.11
C GLY A 544 33.39 2.34 -1.65
N ASP A 545 34.31 2.59 -0.71
CA ASP A 545 35.26 1.58 -0.20
C ASP A 545 36.06 0.87 -1.31
N GLY A 546 36.32 1.60 -2.41
CA GLY A 546 36.99 1.11 -3.62
C GLY A 546 36.08 0.46 -4.67
N ALA A 547 34.78 0.34 -4.43
CA ALA A 547 33.77 0.09 -5.45
C ALA A 547 33.48 1.38 -6.25
N SER A 548 33.06 1.22 -7.50
CA SER A 548 32.59 2.28 -8.39
C SER A 548 31.05 2.37 -8.41
N GLY A 549 30.38 1.21 -8.28
CA GLY A 549 28.94 1.09 -8.39
C GLY A 549 28.20 1.59 -7.17
N ASP A 550 28.70 1.27 -5.97
CA ASP A 550 27.96 1.43 -4.71
C ASP A 550 27.49 2.87 -4.44
N PRO A 551 28.30 3.93 -4.68
CA PRO A 551 27.82 5.31 -4.57
C PRO A 551 26.70 5.68 -5.56
N ALA A 552 26.65 5.03 -6.73
CA ALA A 552 25.64 5.27 -7.75
C ALA A 552 24.27 4.65 -7.41
N SER A 553 24.19 3.73 -6.44
CA SER A 553 22.93 3.15 -5.96
C SER A 553 21.93 4.23 -5.46
N LEU A 554 22.46 5.30 -4.85
CA LEU A 554 21.75 6.52 -4.43
C LEU A 554 21.37 7.46 -5.59
N GLY A 555 21.82 7.20 -6.82
CA GLY A 555 21.66 8.11 -7.95
C GLY A 555 20.20 8.35 -8.35
N VAL A 556 19.32 7.37 -8.18
CA VAL A 556 17.87 7.52 -8.42
C VAL A 556 17.26 8.50 -7.42
N SER A 557 17.56 8.37 -6.13
CA SER A 557 17.01 9.25 -5.10
C SER A 557 17.56 10.68 -5.18
N VAL A 558 18.83 10.84 -5.56
CA VAL A 558 19.42 12.15 -5.88
C VAL A 558 18.72 12.80 -7.09
N LEU A 559 18.44 12.06 -8.16
CA LEU A 559 17.72 12.60 -9.33
C LEU A 559 16.26 12.97 -9.03
N VAL A 560 15.54 12.19 -8.22
CA VAL A 560 14.20 12.56 -7.73
C VAL A 560 14.28 13.83 -6.88
N ALA A 561 15.26 13.95 -5.97
CA ALA A 561 15.45 15.14 -5.14
C ALA A 561 15.82 16.40 -5.96
N ALA A 562 16.53 16.24 -7.08
CA ALA A 562 16.77 17.31 -8.03
C ALA A 562 15.46 17.76 -8.72
N ALA A 563 14.72 16.81 -9.30
CA ALA A 563 13.51 17.06 -10.08
C ALA A 563 12.31 17.59 -9.26
N THR A 564 12.25 17.27 -7.96
CA THR A 564 11.14 17.64 -7.05
C THR A 564 11.50 18.76 -6.06
N GLY A 565 12.65 19.43 -6.23
CA GLY A 565 13.35 20.20 -5.18
C GLY A 565 12.65 21.43 -4.59
N THR A 566 11.63 21.21 -3.74
CA THR A 566 11.19 22.06 -2.62
C THR A 566 10.98 23.56 -2.91
N GLY A 567 10.64 23.95 -4.14
CA GLY A 567 10.59 25.35 -4.56
C GLY A 567 11.96 26.08 -4.53
N ASN A 568 13.06 25.37 -4.28
CA ASN A 568 14.39 25.94 -4.08
C ASN A 568 15.34 25.53 -5.21
N LYS A 569 15.45 26.39 -6.23
CA LYS A 569 16.33 26.18 -7.40
C LYS A 569 17.79 25.87 -7.04
N LYS A 570 18.33 26.41 -5.93
CA LYS A 570 19.70 26.09 -5.49
C LYS A 570 19.83 24.65 -4.99
N LYS A 571 18.79 24.13 -4.31
CA LYS A 571 18.76 22.74 -3.81
C LYS A 571 18.58 21.74 -4.95
N SER A 572 17.71 22.02 -5.93
CA SER A 572 17.63 21.24 -7.18
C SER A 572 18.97 21.19 -7.91
N ALA A 573 19.62 22.34 -8.12
CA ALA A 573 20.91 22.40 -8.82
C ALA A 573 22.05 21.68 -8.07
N TYR A 574 22.03 21.66 -6.74
CA TYR A 574 22.96 20.88 -5.93
C TYR A 574 22.80 19.37 -6.12
N PHE A 575 21.56 18.86 -6.02
CA PHE A 575 21.30 17.44 -6.27
C PHE A 575 21.57 17.04 -7.72
N GLN A 576 21.22 17.89 -8.70
CA GLN A 576 21.56 17.63 -10.10
C GLN A 576 23.08 17.48 -10.27
N LYS A 577 23.87 18.42 -9.75
CA LYS A 577 25.34 18.35 -9.82
C LYS A 577 25.94 17.11 -9.15
N LEU A 578 25.31 16.56 -8.11
CA LEU A 578 25.73 15.28 -7.52
C LEU A 578 25.48 14.10 -8.47
N ALA A 579 24.36 14.08 -9.20
CA ALA A 579 24.11 13.10 -10.25
C ALA A 579 25.04 13.29 -11.45
N ASP A 580 25.27 14.53 -11.90
CA ASP A 580 26.16 14.85 -13.02
C ASP A 580 27.58 14.35 -12.74
N ASN A 581 28.12 14.64 -11.55
CA ASN A 581 29.43 14.18 -11.11
C ASN A 581 29.53 12.64 -10.99
N GLN A 582 28.45 11.97 -10.56
CA GLN A 582 28.39 10.51 -10.44
C GLN A 582 28.32 9.81 -11.81
N LEU A 583 27.67 10.45 -12.79
CA LEU A 583 27.65 10.02 -14.17
C LEU A 583 29.04 10.18 -14.81
N ASP A 584 29.67 11.34 -14.64
CA ASP A 584 31.04 11.60 -15.09
C ASP A 584 32.02 10.54 -14.55
N TRP A 585 31.98 10.30 -13.23
CA TRP A 585 32.78 9.26 -12.57
C TRP A 585 32.66 7.89 -13.25
N LEU A 586 31.44 7.39 -13.45
CA LEU A 586 31.18 6.08 -14.02
C LEU A 586 31.59 5.96 -15.50
N LEU A 587 31.45 7.02 -16.28
CA LEU A 587 31.70 7.00 -17.72
C LEU A 587 33.16 7.29 -18.10
N HIS A 588 33.87 8.12 -17.32
CA HIS A 588 35.17 8.67 -17.73
C HIS A 588 36.35 8.33 -16.80
N HIS A 589 36.10 7.97 -15.52
CA HIS A 589 37.16 7.74 -14.53
C HIS A 589 37.27 6.29 -14.05
N VAL A 590 36.18 5.53 -14.12
CA VAL A 590 36.15 4.11 -13.74
C VAL A 590 36.67 3.24 -14.91
N PRO A 591 37.50 2.20 -14.66
CA PRO A 591 37.98 1.31 -15.72
C PRO A 591 36.84 0.67 -16.52
N THR A 592 36.95 0.66 -17.85
CA THR A 592 35.97 0.01 -18.75
C THR A 592 36.65 -1.03 -19.66
N HIS A 593 35.91 -2.07 -20.05
CA HIS A 593 36.35 -3.04 -21.06
C HIS A 593 35.14 -3.54 -21.87
N ARG A 594 35.22 -3.50 -23.20
CA ARG A 594 34.11 -3.83 -24.14
C ARG A 594 32.81 -3.05 -23.87
N GLY A 595 32.92 -1.82 -23.34
CA GLY A 595 31.78 -0.99 -22.95
C GLY A 595 31.12 -1.37 -21.62
N ALA A 596 31.61 -2.41 -20.93
CA ALA A 596 31.23 -2.71 -19.56
C ALA A 596 32.14 -1.94 -18.58
N ILE A 597 31.51 -1.22 -17.66
CA ILE A 597 32.16 -0.47 -16.57
C ILE A 597 32.52 -1.46 -15.47
N SER A 598 33.73 -1.36 -14.89
CA SER A 598 34.17 -2.19 -13.75
C SER A 598 33.35 -1.88 -12.50
N HIS A 599 33.15 -2.87 -11.63
CA HIS A 599 32.62 -2.65 -10.27
C HIS A 599 33.69 -2.09 -9.30
N ARG A 600 34.99 -2.23 -9.59
CA ARG A 600 36.08 -1.64 -8.79
C ARG A 600 36.62 -0.38 -9.45
N ASN A 601 36.93 0.63 -8.63
CA ASN A 601 37.35 1.94 -9.13
C ASN A 601 38.82 2.04 -9.59
N LYS A 602 39.67 1.05 -9.28
CA LYS A 602 41.12 1.06 -9.58
C LYS A 602 41.61 -0.06 -10.51
N LEU A 603 40.76 -1.03 -10.85
CA LEU A 603 41.11 -2.16 -11.72
C LEU A 603 39.85 -2.70 -12.42
N MET A 604 40.02 -3.51 -13.46
CA MET A 604 38.90 -4.20 -14.13
C MET A 604 38.51 -5.46 -13.35
N GLN A 605 37.28 -5.47 -12.82
CA GLN A 605 36.69 -6.61 -12.13
C GLN A 605 35.15 -6.48 -12.13
N TYR A 606 34.47 -7.58 -12.45
CA TYR A 606 33.03 -7.66 -12.58
C TYR A 606 32.46 -8.36 -11.34
N TRP A 607 31.50 -7.71 -10.67
CA TRP A 607 30.76 -8.26 -9.53
C TRP A 607 29.28 -8.29 -9.89
N SER A 608 28.58 -9.40 -9.64
CA SER A 608 27.15 -9.56 -9.95
C SER A 608 26.27 -8.42 -9.37
N ASP A 609 26.69 -7.91 -8.23
CA ASP A 609 26.16 -6.84 -7.38
C ASP A 609 26.02 -5.50 -8.12
N PHE A 610 26.95 -5.23 -9.06
CA PHE A 610 27.01 -3.98 -9.83
C PHE A 610 25.67 -3.65 -10.51
N LEU A 611 24.92 -4.67 -10.93
CA LEU A 611 23.62 -4.56 -11.59
C LEU A 611 22.55 -3.85 -10.76
N TYR A 612 22.59 -3.96 -9.42
CA TYR A 612 21.67 -3.20 -8.59
C TYR A 612 22.14 -1.76 -8.38
N MET A 613 23.45 -1.52 -8.42
CA MET A 613 24.03 -0.24 -7.99
C MET A 613 24.05 0.80 -9.12
N ALA A 614 24.75 0.54 -10.23
CA ALA A 614 25.02 1.56 -11.25
C ALA A 614 24.09 1.55 -12.48
N PRO A 615 23.79 0.41 -13.14
CA PRO A 615 22.93 0.40 -14.33
C PRO A 615 21.51 0.97 -14.13
N PRO A 616 20.84 0.82 -12.95
CA PRO A 616 19.57 1.49 -12.68
C PRO A 616 19.70 3.02 -12.61
N PHE A 617 20.79 3.55 -12.06
CA PHE A 617 21.08 4.99 -12.07
C PHE A 617 21.31 5.50 -13.51
N LEU A 618 22.12 4.80 -14.31
CA LEU A 618 22.34 5.17 -15.71
C LEU A 618 21.03 5.16 -16.50
N ALA A 619 20.18 4.14 -16.30
CA ALA A 619 18.85 4.06 -16.91
C ALA A 619 17.95 5.22 -16.46
N TYR A 620 17.92 5.55 -15.17
CA TYR A 620 17.08 6.62 -14.63
C TYR A 620 17.55 8.01 -15.07
N TYR A 621 18.87 8.26 -15.11
CA TYR A 621 19.43 9.50 -15.67
C TYR A 621 19.08 9.63 -17.15
N GLY A 622 19.23 8.54 -17.93
CA GLY A 622 18.80 8.49 -19.33
C GLY A 622 17.31 8.79 -19.50
N ALA A 623 16.46 8.27 -18.62
CA ALA A 623 15.02 8.53 -18.63
C ALA A 623 14.66 9.96 -18.18
N ALA A 624 15.37 10.52 -17.20
CA ALA A 624 15.18 11.88 -16.69
C ALA A 624 15.67 12.96 -17.68
N THR A 625 16.60 12.62 -18.59
CA THR A 625 17.14 13.51 -19.63
C THR A 625 16.66 13.18 -21.04
N SER A 626 15.77 12.18 -21.20
CA SER A 626 15.32 11.64 -22.50
C SER A 626 16.47 11.21 -23.43
N ASN A 627 17.60 10.79 -22.86
CA ASN A 627 18.83 10.45 -23.58
C ASN A 627 18.86 8.97 -23.99
N ALA A 628 18.57 8.70 -25.26
CA ALA A 628 18.58 7.36 -25.85
C ALA A 628 19.92 6.63 -25.70
N THR A 629 21.05 7.31 -25.92
CA THR A 629 22.39 6.73 -25.81
C THR A 629 22.70 6.28 -24.39
N LEU A 630 22.27 7.04 -23.38
CA LEU A 630 22.50 6.67 -21.98
C LEU A 630 21.58 5.52 -21.52
N LEU A 631 20.34 5.45 -22.03
CA LEU A 631 19.47 4.28 -21.85
C LEU A 631 20.10 3.02 -22.49
N GLU A 632 20.72 3.15 -23.67
CA GLU A 632 21.44 2.06 -24.33
C GLU A 632 22.71 1.64 -23.56
N ILE A 633 23.52 2.59 -23.09
CA ILE A 633 24.70 2.31 -22.24
C ILE A 633 24.28 1.51 -21.01
N ALA A 634 23.16 1.86 -20.38
CA ALA A 634 22.62 1.15 -19.22
C ALA A 634 22.23 -0.29 -19.56
N TYR A 635 21.40 -0.52 -20.60
CA TYR A 635 21.05 -1.88 -21.06
C TYR A 635 22.30 -2.70 -21.42
N ASN A 636 23.28 -2.09 -22.10
CA ASN A 636 24.51 -2.76 -22.47
C ASN A 636 25.38 -3.15 -21.26
N GLN A 637 25.28 -2.47 -20.10
CA GLN A 637 25.91 -2.98 -18.86
C GLN A 637 25.34 -4.34 -18.48
N ALA A 638 24.01 -4.45 -18.37
CA ALA A 638 23.34 -5.71 -18.01
C ALA A 638 23.66 -6.84 -19.02
N LYS A 639 23.66 -6.51 -20.31
CA LYS A 639 24.00 -7.42 -21.41
C LYS A 639 25.42 -7.97 -21.29
N GLN A 640 26.42 -7.09 -21.14
CA GLN A 640 27.82 -7.51 -21.03
C GLN A 640 28.09 -8.28 -19.73
N TYR A 641 27.56 -7.82 -18.60
CA TYR A 641 27.69 -8.52 -17.32
C TYR A 641 27.09 -9.94 -17.40
N ARG A 642 25.90 -10.12 -18.00
CA ARG A 642 25.36 -11.46 -18.25
C ARG A 642 26.27 -12.29 -19.15
N THR A 643 26.82 -11.72 -20.21
CA THR A 643 27.77 -12.40 -21.11
C THR A 643 29.09 -12.81 -20.43
N ILE A 644 29.47 -12.14 -19.34
CA ILE A 644 30.72 -12.39 -18.59
C ILE A 644 30.51 -13.33 -17.40
N LEU A 645 29.38 -13.20 -16.70
CA LEU A 645 29.11 -13.87 -15.42
C LEU A 645 28.18 -15.09 -15.52
N GLN A 646 27.32 -15.22 -16.54
CA GLN A 646 26.33 -16.31 -16.57
C GLN A 646 27.00 -17.68 -16.80
N ASP A 647 26.71 -18.64 -15.92
CA ASP A 647 27.04 -20.05 -16.18
C ASP A 647 26.21 -20.64 -17.31
N GLY A 648 26.90 -21.33 -18.22
CA GLY A 648 26.32 -21.98 -19.38
C GLY A 648 25.38 -23.15 -19.08
N LYS A 649 25.35 -23.70 -17.86
CA LYS A 649 24.54 -24.87 -17.50
C LYS A 649 23.25 -24.47 -16.77
N ILE A 650 23.36 -23.89 -15.58
CA ILE A 650 22.25 -23.56 -14.68
C ILE A 650 21.76 -22.11 -14.79
N LYS A 651 22.40 -21.28 -15.63
CA LYS A 651 21.96 -19.93 -16.04
C LYS A 651 21.94 -18.84 -14.96
N VAL A 652 22.34 -19.16 -13.73
CA VAL A 652 22.70 -18.21 -12.68
C VAL A 652 24.09 -17.62 -12.96
N TRP A 653 24.49 -16.59 -12.23
CA TRP A 653 25.71 -15.83 -12.46
C TRP A 653 26.80 -16.15 -11.42
N GLU A 654 28.06 -16.19 -11.86
CA GLU A 654 29.26 -16.13 -11.00
C GLU A 654 29.30 -14.80 -10.24
N HIS A 655 29.85 -14.82 -9.02
CA HIS A 655 29.86 -13.66 -8.14
C HIS A 655 30.90 -12.61 -8.55
N ILE A 656 32.20 -12.96 -8.59
CA ILE A 656 33.31 -12.02 -8.88
C ILE A 656 34.27 -12.60 -9.92
N VAL A 657 34.52 -11.82 -10.98
CA VAL A 657 35.27 -12.23 -12.18
C VAL A 657 36.29 -11.15 -12.60
N GLN A 658 37.50 -11.58 -12.99
CA GLN A 658 38.69 -10.76 -13.26
C GLN A 658 39.23 -10.01 -12.01
N GLY A 659 40.21 -9.13 -12.21
CA GLY A 659 40.89 -8.40 -11.15
C GLY A 659 41.97 -9.23 -10.43
N ASN A 660 42.25 -8.86 -9.18
CA ASN A 660 43.34 -9.44 -8.38
C ASN A 660 42.91 -10.66 -7.54
N PHE A 661 41.62 -10.98 -7.52
CA PHE A 661 41.02 -12.17 -6.90
C PHE A 661 39.69 -12.46 -7.61
N GLU A 662 39.16 -13.67 -7.50
CA GLU A 662 37.88 -14.06 -8.09
C GLU A 662 37.04 -14.87 -7.11
N ASP A 663 35.72 -14.83 -7.27
CA ASP A 663 34.77 -15.79 -6.69
C ASP A 663 33.87 -16.30 -7.81
N ARG A 664 34.32 -17.41 -8.42
CA ARG A 664 33.61 -18.12 -9.50
C ARG A 664 32.40 -18.92 -9.01
N SER A 665 32.07 -18.82 -7.73
CA SER A 665 30.95 -19.53 -7.13
C SER A 665 29.64 -18.72 -7.31
N PHE A 666 28.52 -19.43 -7.36
CA PHE A 666 27.20 -18.82 -7.60
C PHE A 666 26.59 -18.26 -6.32
N TRP A 667 27.04 -17.08 -5.89
CA TRP A 667 26.54 -16.44 -4.67
C TRP A 667 25.08 -16.00 -4.83
N THR A 668 24.22 -16.42 -3.91
CA THR A 668 22.76 -16.21 -4.03
C THR A 668 22.39 -14.73 -3.89
N THR A 669 23.02 -13.99 -2.98
CA THR A 669 22.77 -12.56 -2.80
C THR A 669 23.17 -11.75 -4.04
N GLY A 670 24.35 -12.02 -4.60
CA GLY A 670 24.82 -11.41 -5.85
C GLY A 670 23.90 -11.68 -7.06
N ASN A 671 23.36 -12.90 -7.16
CA ASN A 671 22.33 -13.24 -8.15
C ASN A 671 21.02 -12.48 -7.93
N GLY A 672 20.64 -12.25 -6.67
CA GLY A 672 19.51 -11.41 -6.31
C GLY A 672 19.70 -9.94 -6.69
N TRP A 673 20.86 -9.36 -6.43
CA TRP A 673 21.20 -8.01 -6.91
C TRP A 673 21.12 -7.92 -8.44
N ALA A 674 21.65 -8.91 -9.17
CA ALA A 674 21.53 -8.98 -10.61
C ALA A 674 20.07 -8.98 -11.09
N ALA A 675 19.23 -9.85 -10.51
CA ALA A 675 17.82 -9.95 -10.87
C ALA A 675 17.01 -8.68 -10.52
N ALA A 676 17.15 -8.15 -9.30
CA ALA A 676 16.41 -6.96 -8.86
C ALA A 676 16.89 -5.68 -9.58
N GLY A 677 18.19 -5.58 -9.90
CA GLY A 677 18.75 -4.49 -10.70
C GLY A 677 18.15 -4.43 -12.10
N MET A 678 18.08 -5.58 -12.79
CA MET A 678 17.38 -5.70 -14.07
C MET A 678 15.89 -5.33 -13.98
N MET A 679 15.20 -5.63 -12.86
CA MET A 679 13.81 -5.21 -12.68
C MET A 679 13.65 -3.69 -12.45
N ARG A 680 14.57 -3.03 -11.73
CA ARG A 680 14.58 -1.55 -11.61
C ARG A 680 14.76 -0.89 -12.99
N MET A 681 15.62 -1.46 -13.85
CA MET A 681 15.82 -1.00 -15.22
C MET A 681 14.59 -1.26 -16.11
N TYR A 682 13.99 -2.46 -16.06
CA TYR A 682 12.76 -2.79 -16.78
C TYR A 682 11.65 -1.78 -16.46
N ALA A 683 11.44 -1.49 -15.18
CA ALA A 683 10.41 -0.56 -14.71
C ALA A 683 10.68 0.88 -15.19
N THR A 684 11.94 1.31 -15.13
CA THR A 684 12.40 2.60 -15.69
C THR A 684 12.08 2.71 -17.19
N PHE A 685 12.37 1.68 -17.97
CA PHE A 685 12.08 1.61 -19.41
C PHE A 685 10.57 1.58 -19.71
N GLN A 686 9.80 0.82 -18.92
CA GLN A 686 8.33 0.76 -19.02
C GLN A 686 7.69 2.15 -18.82
N ASN A 687 8.26 2.94 -17.90
CA ASN A 687 7.77 4.24 -17.48
C ASN A 687 8.31 5.44 -18.27
N LEU A 688 9.08 5.25 -19.35
CA LEU A 688 9.48 6.32 -20.26
C LEU A 688 8.25 7.07 -20.82
N ARG A 689 8.29 8.40 -20.87
CA ARG A 689 7.18 9.24 -21.35
C ARG A 689 7.10 9.24 -22.88
N ASP A 690 8.24 9.45 -23.55
CA ASP A 690 8.33 9.43 -25.01
C ASP A 690 8.00 8.02 -25.56
N PRO A 691 6.96 7.87 -26.40
CA PRO A 691 6.65 6.61 -27.07
C PRO A 691 7.80 6.05 -27.92
N LYS A 692 8.66 6.90 -28.50
CA LYS A 692 9.82 6.47 -29.29
C LYS A 692 10.85 5.76 -28.41
N LEU A 693 11.20 6.35 -27.27
CA LEU A 693 12.12 5.72 -26.30
C LEU A 693 11.49 4.46 -25.66
N ARG A 694 10.19 4.49 -25.34
CA ARG A 694 9.48 3.30 -24.82
C ARG A 694 9.51 2.12 -25.80
N LYS A 695 9.40 2.40 -27.11
CA LYS A 695 9.51 1.40 -28.19
C LYS A 695 10.95 0.95 -28.43
N LEU A 696 11.92 1.87 -28.40
CA LEU A 696 13.36 1.55 -28.49
C LEU A 696 13.79 0.56 -27.39
N THR A 697 13.31 0.77 -26.16
CA THR A 697 13.61 -0.07 -24.99
C THR A 697 12.76 -1.34 -24.88
N GLU A 698 11.88 -1.62 -25.86
CA GLU A 698 10.99 -2.78 -25.83
C GLU A 698 11.73 -4.14 -25.92
N PRO A 699 12.67 -4.36 -26.86
CA PRO A 699 13.48 -5.58 -26.87
C PRO A 699 14.37 -5.71 -25.62
N TRP A 700 14.75 -4.58 -25.00
CA TRP A 700 15.59 -4.57 -23.80
C TRP A 700 14.81 -5.02 -22.56
N ARG A 701 13.52 -4.64 -22.46
CA ARG A 701 12.57 -5.17 -21.47
C ARG A 701 12.35 -6.68 -21.65
N GLU A 702 12.20 -7.15 -22.89
CA GLU A 702 12.08 -8.58 -23.21
C GLU A 702 13.32 -9.39 -22.78
N ASP A 703 14.51 -8.90 -23.11
CA ASP A 703 15.79 -9.48 -22.67
C ASP A 703 15.88 -9.54 -21.14
N MET A 704 15.61 -8.43 -20.43
CA MET A 704 15.65 -8.38 -18.96
C MET A 704 14.68 -9.37 -18.32
N ALA A 705 13.44 -9.46 -18.80
CA ALA A 705 12.46 -10.44 -18.31
C ALA A 705 12.99 -11.87 -18.46
N LYS A 706 13.57 -12.21 -19.62
CA LYS A 706 14.19 -13.52 -19.86
C LYS A 706 15.38 -13.79 -18.94
N TRP A 707 16.24 -12.80 -18.70
CA TRP A 707 17.44 -12.95 -17.86
C TRP A 707 17.08 -13.07 -16.37
N VAL A 708 16.01 -12.42 -15.91
CA VAL A 708 15.45 -12.63 -14.57
C VAL A 708 14.83 -14.02 -14.44
N ILE A 709 14.09 -14.50 -15.45
CA ILE A 709 13.57 -15.89 -15.48
C ILE A 709 14.72 -16.91 -15.42
N GLU A 710 15.82 -16.68 -16.14
CA GLU A 710 17.03 -17.52 -16.09
C GLU A 710 17.59 -17.62 -14.66
N ILE A 711 17.84 -16.49 -13.98
CA ILE A 711 18.35 -16.48 -12.60
C ILE A 711 17.36 -17.14 -11.63
N VAL A 712 16.07 -16.76 -11.66
CA VAL A 712 15.08 -17.27 -10.70
C VAL A 712 14.89 -18.78 -10.84
N LYS A 713 14.77 -19.30 -12.07
CA LYS A 713 14.65 -20.76 -12.30
C LYS A 713 15.93 -21.51 -11.89
N GLY A 714 17.10 -20.99 -12.26
CA GLY A 714 18.39 -21.59 -11.91
C GLY A 714 18.63 -21.63 -10.41
N SER A 715 18.19 -20.61 -9.68
CA SER A 715 18.34 -20.52 -8.23
C SER A 715 17.35 -21.43 -7.48
N TYR A 716 16.06 -21.38 -7.83
CA TYR A 716 15.04 -22.19 -7.15
C TYR A 716 15.14 -23.69 -7.42
N ALA A 717 15.91 -24.13 -8.42
CA ALA A 717 16.33 -25.53 -8.56
C ALA A 717 17.13 -26.05 -7.34
N TYR A 718 17.68 -25.16 -6.51
CA TYR A 718 18.46 -25.48 -5.30
C TYR A 718 17.77 -25.10 -3.99
N GLN A 719 16.45 -24.81 -3.99
CA GLN A 719 15.72 -24.52 -2.75
C GLN A 719 15.70 -25.74 -1.81
N TYR A 720 16.04 -25.51 -0.54
CA TYR A 720 15.96 -26.51 0.51
C TYR A 720 14.50 -26.69 0.98
N LYS A 721 14.01 -27.94 0.98
CA LYS A 721 12.59 -28.25 1.21
C LYS A 721 12.12 -28.13 2.67
N ASP A 722 13.05 -28.16 3.62
CA ASP A 722 12.83 -28.09 5.07
C ASP A 722 12.84 -26.64 5.61
N SER A 723 13.55 -25.76 4.92
CA SER A 723 13.71 -24.33 5.24
C SER A 723 12.95 -23.42 4.29
N HIS A 724 12.66 -23.88 3.07
CA HIS A 724 12.16 -23.07 1.95
C HIS A 724 13.10 -21.92 1.55
N LEU A 725 14.35 -21.95 2.00
CA LEU A 725 15.38 -20.99 1.67
C LEU A 725 16.31 -21.55 0.58
N LEU A 726 17.03 -20.66 -0.09
CA LEU A 726 18.18 -20.99 -0.93
C LEU A 726 19.45 -21.13 -0.06
N PRO A 727 20.47 -21.90 -0.49
CA PRO A 727 21.79 -21.85 0.12
C PRO A 727 22.47 -20.49 -0.10
N ASN A 728 23.48 -20.15 0.71
CA ASN A 728 24.36 -19.01 0.45
C ASN A 728 25.04 -19.11 -0.93
N TYR A 729 25.44 -20.32 -1.35
CA TYR A 729 25.94 -20.58 -2.70
C TYR A 729 25.17 -21.71 -3.40
N LEU A 730 24.61 -21.36 -4.56
CA LEU A 730 23.90 -22.28 -5.46
C LEU A 730 24.86 -23.31 -6.05
N ALA A 731 24.38 -24.54 -6.27
CA ALA A 731 25.13 -25.67 -6.86
C ALA A 731 26.50 -26.04 -6.24
N ASN A 732 26.90 -25.42 -5.13
CA ASN A 732 28.22 -25.62 -4.53
C ASN A 732 28.41 -27.06 -4.02
N THR A 733 29.65 -27.55 -3.93
CA THR A 733 29.98 -28.83 -3.29
C THR A 733 30.37 -28.64 -1.82
N ASN A 734 31.03 -27.53 -1.47
CA ASN A 734 31.55 -27.27 -0.12
C ASN A 734 30.43 -27.09 0.91
N VAL A 735 30.49 -27.86 2.00
CA VAL A 735 29.48 -27.89 3.06
C VAL A 735 29.42 -26.57 3.84
N SER A 736 30.53 -25.85 4.01
CA SER A 736 30.52 -24.57 4.75
C SER A 736 29.79 -23.43 4.05
N HIS A 737 29.46 -23.58 2.75
CA HIS A 737 28.76 -22.58 1.94
C HIS A 737 27.30 -22.98 1.66
N LYS A 738 26.84 -24.08 2.27
CA LYS A 738 25.50 -24.69 2.08
C LYS A 738 24.50 -24.38 3.18
N TYR A 739 24.79 -23.42 4.07
CA TYR A 739 23.73 -22.95 4.97
C TYR A 739 22.65 -22.24 4.16
N ALA A 740 21.40 -22.50 4.52
CA ALA A 740 20.25 -21.72 4.10
C ALA A 740 20.45 -20.24 4.49
N GLU A 741 20.01 -19.30 3.65
CA GLU A 741 20.07 -17.86 3.94
C GLU A 741 18.82 -17.10 3.47
N CYS A 742 18.50 -15.98 4.11
CA CYS A 742 17.26 -15.24 3.86
C CYS A 742 17.37 -14.04 2.92
N SER A 743 18.56 -13.44 2.77
CA SER A 743 18.77 -12.19 2.03
C SER A 743 18.69 -12.39 0.52
N GLY A 744 19.51 -13.29 -0.03
CA GLY A 744 19.49 -13.67 -1.44
C GLY A 744 18.17 -14.35 -1.83
N THR A 745 17.66 -15.24 -0.97
CA THR A 745 16.31 -15.81 -1.11
C THR A 745 15.24 -14.71 -1.25
N ALA A 746 15.26 -13.69 -0.38
CA ALA A 746 14.31 -12.58 -0.46
C ALA A 746 14.47 -11.80 -1.77
N ILE A 747 15.67 -11.35 -2.12
CA ILE A 747 15.86 -10.48 -3.28
C ILE A 747 15.68 -11.19 -4.65
N ILE A 748 15.84 -12.52 -4.71
CA ILE A 748 15.44 -13.33 -5.89
C ILE A 748 13.92 -13.55 -5.95
N ALA A 749 13.27 -13.90 -4.84
CA ALA A 749 11.81 -14.03 -4.77
C ALA A 749 11.11 -12.71 -5.19
N ALA A 750 11.66 -11.61 -4.72
CA ALA A 750 11.27 -10.25 -5.04
C ALA A 750 11.32 -9.92 -6.53
N ALA A 751 12.44 -10.21 -7.19
CA ALA A 751 12.58 -9.96 -8.62
C ALA A 751 11.54 -10.75 -9.43
N ALA A 752 11.18 -11.95 -8.97
CA ALA A 752 10.09 -12.75 -9.56
C ALA A 752 8.71 -12.09 -9.37
N TYR A 753 8.36 -11.63 -8.17
CA TYR A 753 7.10 -10.90 -7.92
C TYR A 753 7.02 -9.61 -8.75
N ARG A 754 8.10 -8.80 -8.77
CA ARG A 754 8.19 -7.59 -9.62
C ARG A 754 8.03 -7.92 -11.11
N LEU A 755 8.59 -9.03 -11.60
CA LEU A 755 8.42 -9.44 -12.99
C LEU A 755 6.97 -9.85 -13.30
N VAL A 756 6.31 -10.63 -12.42
CA VAL A 756 4.91 -11.01 -12.62
C VAL A 756 4.00 -9.78 -12.60
N SER A 757 4.19 -8.86 -11.66
CA SER A 757 3.42 -7.61 -11.55
C SER A 757 3.59 -6.70 -12.78
N LEU A 758 4.82 -6.53 -13.28
CA LEU A 758 5.11 -5.70 -14.46
C LEU A 758 4.85 -6.40 -15.81
N ARG A 759 4.70 -7.73 -15.79
CA ARG A 759 4.47 -8.56 -16.97
C ARG A 759 3.62 -9.80 -16.62
N PRO A 760 2.30 -9.65 -16.46
CA PRO A 760 1.39 -10.79 -16.28
C PRO A 760 1.52 -11.81 -17.43
N GLY A 761 1.40 -13.09 -17.11
CA GLY A 761 1.77 -14.21 -17.99
C GLY A 761 3.15 -14.80 -17.68
N SER A 762 4.02 -14.06 -16.99
CA SER A 762 5.37 -14.52 -16.62
C SER A 762 5.36 -15.58 -15.52
N GLU A 763 4.30 -15.66 -14.71
CA GLU A 763 4.14 -16.63 -13.63
C GLU A 763 4.26 -18.08 -14.12
N LYS A 764 3.78 -18.35 -15.34
CA LYS A 764 3.86 -19.67 -16.01
C LYS A 764 5.29 -20.13 -16.30
N SER A 765 6.26 -19.21 -16.30
CA SER A 765 7.68 -19.52 -16.49
C SER A 765 8.44 -19.74 -15.18
N LEU A 766 7.84 -19.39 -14.03
CA LEU A 766 8.50 -19.24 -12.73
C LEU A 766 7.96 -20.27 -11.71
N PRO A 767 8.79 -20.76 -10.76
CA PRO A 767 8.35 -21.69 -9.73
C PRO A 767 7.61 -20.97 -8.59
N MET A 768 6.45 -20.37 -8.90
CA MET A 768 5.75 -19.44 -8.00
C MET A 768 5.33 -20.04 -6.66
N GLU A 769 5.04 -21.34 -6.59
CA GLU A 769 4.77 -22.04 -5.33
C GLU A 769 6.00 -22.03 -4.39
N ALA A 770 7.18 -22.35 -4.94
CA ALA A 770 8.45 -22.34 -4.22
C ALA A 770 8.86 -20.93 -3.78
N ILE A 771 8.62 -19.94 -4.64
CA ILE A 771 8.85 -18.50 -4.36
C ILE A 771 7.92 -18.02 -3.23
N ASN A 772 6.64 -18.40 -3.25
CA ASN A 772 5.70 -18.04 -2.19
C ASN A 772 6.02 -18.77 -0.87
N ALA A 773 6.44 -20.04 -0.93
CA ALA A 773 6.88 -20.79 0.26
C ALA A 773 8.12 -20.13 0.90
N ALA A 774 9.09 -19.67 0.10
CA ALA A 774 10.24 -18.89 0.57
C ALA A 774 9.79 -17.60 1.29
N ARG A 775 8.94 -16.78 0.67
CA ARG A 775 8.38 -15.57 1.27
C ARG A 775 7.68 -15.86 2.60
N VAL A 776 6.80 -16.86 2.63
CA VAL A 776 6.06 -17.26 3.85
C VAL A 776 7.02 -17.70 4.95
N ALA A 777 8.01 -18.55 4.64
CA ALA A 777 8.98 -19.04 5.62
C ALA A 777 9.84 -17.91 6.20
N ILE A 778 10.34 -16.99 5.36
CA ILE A 778 11.17 -15.85 5.78
C ILE A 778 10.48 -15.07 6.91
N PHE A 779 9.22 -14.69 6.73
CA PHE A 779 8.52 -13.86 7.72
C PHE A 779 7.89 -14.65 8.88
N THR A 780 7.56 -15.93 8.71
CA THR A 780 6.99 -16.74 9.81
C THR A 780 8.02 -17.32 10.75
N LYS A 781 9.17 -17.76 10.21
CA LYS A 781 10.15 -18.64 10.85
C LYS A 781 11.51 -17.98 11.07
N TYR A 782 11.94 -17.09 10.17
CA TYR A 782 13.31 -16.56 10.14
C TYR A 782 13.43 -15.08 10.54
N ALA A 783 12.36 -14.31 10.45
CA ALA A 783 12.30 -12.93 10.91
C ALA A 783 11.82 -12.83 12.37
N ASN A 784 12.60 -12.16 13.21
CA ASN A 784 12.33 -12.09 14.65
C ASN A 784 11.15 -11.13 14.95
N LYS A 785 10.01 -11.72 15.34
CA LYS A 785 8.75 -11.01 15.68
C LYS A 785 8.80 -10.08 16.91
N LYS A 786 9.97 -9.84 17.49
CA LYS A 786 10.23 -8.82 18.54
C LYS A 786 11.31 -7.79 18.17
N THR A 787 12.30 -8.15 17.34
CA THR A 787 13.48 -7.29 17.08
C THR A 787 13.74 -6.94 15.62
N GLY A 788 13.13 -7.67 14.68
CA GLY A 788 13.27 -7.46 13.24
C GLY A 788 14.53 -8.02 12.61
N ALA A 789 15.47 -8.53 13.40
CA ALA A 789 16.60 -9.26 12.85
C ALA A 789 16.08 -10.49 12.09
N VAL A 790 16.50 -10.64 10.85
CA VAL A 790 16.25 -11.84 10.05
C VAL A 790 17.52 -12.67 10.02
N ALA A 791 17.38 -13.97 10.21
CA ALA A 791 18.48 -14.92 10.21
C ALA A 791 17.98 -16.33 9.88
N PRO A 792 18.79 -17.18 9.22
CA PRO A 792 20.19 -16.97 8.85
C PRO A 792 20.39 -15.97 7.70
N VAL A 793 21.40 -15.11 7.79
CA VAL A 793 21.89 -14.29 6.67
C VAL A 793 23.41 -14.34 6.59
N VAL A 794 23.95 -14.12 5.39
CA VAL A 794 25.39 -14.00 5.15
C VAL A 794 25.91 -12.60 5.56
N ASP A 795 27.17 -12.53 5.96
CA ASP A 795 27.91 -11.26 6.14
C ASP A 795 28.33 -10.74 4.74
N PRO A 796 27.84 -9.59 4.26
CA PRO A 796 28.16 -9.08 2.93
C PRO A 796 29.59 -8.54 2.82
N LEU A 797 30.29 -8.31 3.94
CA LEU A 797 31.73 -7.98 3.95
C LEU A 797 32.60 -9.23 4.03
N ASN A 798 32.00 -10.39 4.30
CA ASN A 798 32.64 -11.70 4.36
C ASN A 798 31.70 -12.78 3.79
N TRP A 799 31.36 -12.65 2.51
CA TRP A 799 30.42 -13.53 1.79
C TRP A 799 30.82 -15.02 1.84
N ASN A 800 32.13 -15.27 1.94
CA ASN A 800 32.75 -16.58 2.12
C ASN A 800 32.72 -17.13 3.57
N SER A 801 32.05 -16.44 4.50
CA SER A 801 31.93 -16.89 5.88
C SER A 801 31.29 -18.28 5.96
N ALA A 802 32.00 -19.21 6.61
CA ALA A 802 31.54 -20.57 6.90
C ALA A 802 30.36 -20.66 7.90
N LYS A 803 29.89 -19.52 8.43
CA LYS A 803 28.75 -19.44 9.36
C LYS A 803 27.89 -18.20 9.05
N PRO A 804 26.55 -18.33 8.99
CA PRO A 804 25.67 -17.16 8.88
C PRO A 804 25.64 -16.38 10.19
N PHE A 805 25.26 -15.10 10.10
CA PHE A 805 24.74 -14.37 11.25
C PHE A 805 23.40 -14.98 11.68
N ASN A 806 23.25 -15.22 12.98
CA ASN A 806 22.17 -16.02 13.57
C ASN A 806 21.07 -15.19 14.27
N GLY A 807 21.02 -13.87 14.06
CA GLY A 807 19.99 -13.00 14.63
C GLY A 807 20.24 -12.55 16.08
N ALA A 808 21.28 -13.07 16.75
CA ALA A 808 21.51 -12.85 18.19
C ALA A 808 21.87 -11.41 18.59
N LYS A 809 22.19 -10.52 17.64
CA LYS A 809 22.51 -9.11 17.89
C LYS A 809 21.80 -8.21 16.87
N PRO A 810 20.55 -7.76 17.12
CA PRO A 810 19.77 -6.98 16.16
C PRO A 810 20.33 -5.57 15.85
N GLN A 811 21.46 -5.18 16.43
CA GLN A 811 22.21 -3.95 16.16
C GLN A 811 23.31 -4.13 15.09
N VAL A 812 23.61 -5.36 14.65
CA VAL A 812 24.65 -5.69 13.65
C VAL A 812 24.19 -6.76 12.65
N GLY A 813 22.87 -6.87 12.45
CA GLY A 813 22.31 -7.79 11.46
C GLY A 813 22.19 -7.12 10.10
N PHE A 814 23.02 -7.51 9.15
CA PHE A 814 22.92 -7.06 7.75
C PHE A 814 21.58 -7.51 7.15
N ILE A 815 20.74 -6.56 6.73
CA ILE A 815 19.47 -6.86 6.07
C ILE A 815 19.47 -6.29 4.66
N ILE A 816 19.50 -7.18 3.68
CA ILE A 816 19.27 -6.85 2.28
C ILE A 816 17.78 -6.97 1.98
N THR A 817 17.18 -5.81 1.72
CA THR A 817 15.93 -5.54 0.97
C THR A 817 14.83 -6.60 0.99
N LEU A 818 14.26 -6.84 2.17
CA LEU A 818 13.04 -7.67 2.33
C LEU A 818 11.77 -7.06 1.73
N HIS A 819 11.76 -5.74 1.45
CA HIS A 819 10.60 -5.01 0.92
C HIS A 819 10.09 -5.59 -0.39
N HIS A 820 10.96 -5.85 -1.36
CA HIS A 820 10.52 -6.25 -2.69
C HIS A 820 9.77 -7.62 -2.76
N THR A 821 9.73 -8.42 -1.68
CA THR A 821 8.82 -9.60 -1.54
C THR A 821 7.45 -9.25 -0.95
N LEU A 822 7.19 -7.97 -0.75
CA LEU A 822 6.02 -7.32 -0.18
C LEU A 822 5.59 -6.16 -1.11
N SER A 823 5.27 -6.49 -2.36
CA SER A 823 4.58 -5.61 -3.33
C SER A 823 3.89 -6.41 -4.44
#